data_AF-A0A848WZZ1-F1
#
_entry.id   AF-A0A848WZZ1-F1
#
_cell.length_a   1.000
_cell.length_b   1.000
_cell.length_c   1.000
_cell.angle_alpha   90.00
_cell.angle_beta   90.00
_cell.angle_gamma   90.00
#
_symmetry.space_group_name_H-M   'P 1'
#
loop_
_entity.id
_entity.type
_entity.pdbx_description
1 polymer ?
#
loop_
_entity_poly.entity_id
_entity_poly.type
_entity_poly.pdbx_seq_one_letter_code
_entity_poly.pdbx_strand_id
1 'polypeptide(L)'
;MKFEFSPLPTFLFSLACFLFPTSHIQSAEAIEIGKDNFDLLPRGKEADGIIGDFLLRNDTIEVVVSGNLPLRRANMGVFYGDGNETPGVIYDVTKRGTNNDQITVFTPCGQKGPVNFVRIVESGADGRAVIETLVSSAKSGGLYKQHLYILEDGWDGVLVVTTLRNESGQKQIQAVWDGWTQMRSKGNVNGIDWADSIDPADKCGYAFAWVKEEGADTIPKQRDLELNIGDEAVLARFFAVGSSPAEAVGMVAARRNSGQTGTLSATLLDDSGQPAATSRIVIDLGGAKGKVPAYPDENGKLSIQLPAGEYPITIEDTGRQTVTDKIAIKAGKSTPMDLKLSKQAAVNFSVKDEAGVSIPCKVQFNPIEGTPAPNLGPTDRAHGCVDQWHSGTGDFRAPLPPGKYEVIVTRGIEYSHHAQNIDLQPGQEITIETTLKRLVQTPGWISADYHNHSTPSGDNTCGTDDRLINLAAEHIEFAPTTEHNRLYDWAPHINKLGLAPFLKTVPGMELTGRGAHFNCFPLKPEPTKQDGGAPVWKKDPRLNAITLRNWQGEEPDRWIHLNHPDMAENFVDWNRDGRADGGYAYFGGMLDGLESQNYSNSSILANAPYSIGKARTGLGSQVNYIREFIWLQLLNQGMTVWGIGVADAHHVHGNGVGSWRTYVPSQT
;
A
#
# COMPACT_ATOMS: atom_id res chain seq x y z
N MET A 1 -82.35 -6.33 -18.44
CA MET A 1 -82.82 -5.44 -17.35
C MET A 1 -81.61 -4.64 -16.90
N LYS A 2 -81.60 -3.33 -17.15
CA LYS A 2 -80.57 -2.39 -16.70
C LYS A 2 -80.74 -2.15 -15.21
N PHE A 3 -79.67 -2.12 -14.44
CA PHE A 3 -79.63 -1.37 -13.18
C PHE A 3 -78.34 -0.57 -13.10
N GLU A 4 -78.55 0.72 -12.88
CA GLU A 4 -77.61 1.82 -12.82
C GLU A 4 -76.83 1.81 -11.49
N PHE A 5 -75.56 2.19 -11.56
CA PHE A 5 -74.74 2.54 -10.39
C PHE A 5 -74.79 4.06 -10.19
N SER A 6 -75.11 4.48 -8.97
CA SER A 6 -74.98 5.86 -8.47
C SER A 6 -73.59 6.09 -7.85
N PRO A 7 -73.02 7.31 -7.91
CA PRO A 7 -71.70 7.61 -7.37
C PRO A 7 -71.73 8.12 -5.92
N LEU A 8 -70.72 7.74 -5.13
CA LEU A 8 -70.40 8.33 -3.81
C LEU A 8 -69.43 9.53 -3.94
N PRO A 9 -69.40 10.45 -2.95
CA PRO A 9 -68.74 11.74 -3.07
C PRO A 9 -67.23 11.72 -2.80
N THR A 10 -66.50 12.56 -3.53
CA THR A 10 -65.06 12.82 -3.43
C THR A 10 -64.75 13.66 -2.18
N PHE A 11 -64.02 13.09 -1.21
CA PHE A 11 -63.38 13.85 -0.13
C PHE A 11 -61.97 14.27 -0.58
N LEU A 12 -61.75 15.59 -0.72
CA LEU A 12 -60.43 16.20 -0.90
C LEU A 12 -59.65 16.12 0.42
N PHE A 13 -58.58 15.33 0.46
CA PHE A 13 -57.56 15.39 1.51
C PHE A 13 -56.49 16.40 1.09
N SER A 14 -56.46 17.57 1.74
CA SER A 14 -55.33 18.49 1.66
C SER A 14 -54.16 17.94 2.46
N LEU A 15 -53.12 17.48 1.77
CA LEU A 15 -51.86 17.05 2.37
C LEU A 15 -51.04 18.30 2.77
N ALA A 16 -51.04 18.63 4.05
CA ALA A 16 -50.16 19.65 4.61
C ALA A 16 -48.74 19.07 4.72
N CYS A 17 -47.84 19.46 3.82
CA CYS A 17 -46.41 19.19 3.95
C CYS A 17 -45.84 19.99 5.12
N PHE A 18 -45.66 19.34 6.27
CA PHE A 18 -44.82 19.88 7.33
C PHE A 18 -43.36 19.78 6.90
N LEU A 19 -42.78 20.93 6.53
CA LEU A 19 -41.33 21.11 6.43
C LEU A 19 -40.75 20.97 7.84
N PHE A 20 -40.22 19.79 8.17
CA PHE A 20 -39.31 19.66 9.29
C PHE A 20 -38.01 20.39 8.92
N PRO A 21 -37.47 21.27 9.78
CA PRO A 21 -36.13 21.79 9.57
C PRO A 21 -35.17 20.60 9.54
N THR A 22 -34.44 20.44 8.46
CA THR A 22 -33.28 19.55 8.39
C THR A 22 -32.28 20.07 9.42
N SER A 23 -32.24 19.45 10.60
CA SER A 23 -31.13 19.61 11.52
C SER A 23 -29.90 19.19 10.75
N HIS A 24 -29.01 20.14 10.41
CA HIS A 24 -27.68 19.80 9.95
C HIS A 24 -27.06 18.96 11.07
N ILE A 25 -26.90 17.66 10.82
CA ILE A 25 -26.17 16.80 11.73
C ILE A 25 -24.72 17.25 11.62
N GLN A 26 -24.23 17.90 12.67
CA GLN A 26 -22.81 18.20 12.81
C GLN A 26 -22.05 16.88 12.73
N SER A 27 -21.11 16.80 11.80
CA SER A 27 -20.42 15.57 11.45
C SER A 27 -18.92 15.63 11.72
N ALA A 28 -18.34 16.84 11.66
CA ALA A 28 -16.95 17.11 11.96
C ALA A 28 -16.69 16.83 13.45
N GLU A 29 -15.72 15.99 13.74
CA GLU A 29 -15.30 15.68 15.10
C GLU A 29 -13.82 15.32 15.18
N ALA A 30 -13.20 15.63 16.31
CA ALA A 30 -11.84 15.23 16.66
C ALA A 30 -11.85 14.35 17.91
N ILE A 31 -11.18 13.20 17.85
CA ILE A 31 -11.21 12.15 18.86
C ILE A 31 -9.78 11.69 19.14
N GLU A 32 -9.39 11.61 20.41
CA GLU A 32 -8.17 10.90 20.81
C GLU A 32 -8.46 9.40 20.91
N ILE A 33 -7.62 8.58 20.30
CA ILE A 33 -7.80 7.14 20.22
C ILE A 33 -7.31 6.48 21.51
N GLY A 34 -8.24 5.88 22.23
CA GLY A 34 -8.04 5.02 23.39
C GLY A 34 -8.45 3.58 23.11
N LYS A 35 -8.52 2.77 24.18
CA LYS A 35 -8.90 1.35 24.07
C LYS A 35 -10.35 1.17 23.63
N ASP A 36 -11.26 2.02 24.11
CA ASP A 36 -12.70 1.85 23.95
C ASP A 36 -13.22 2.32 22.58
N ASN A 37 -12.39 3.02 21.80
CA ASN A 37 -12.74 3.58 20.50
C ASN A 37 -11.68 3.27 19.41
N PHE A 38 -10.80 2.30 19.65
CA PHE A 38 -9.74 1.91 18.69
C PHE A 38 -10.31 1.48 17.33
N ASP A 39 -11.47 0.82 17.33
CA ASP A 39 -12.15 0.37 16.11
C ASP A 39 -12.70 1.52 15.24
N LEU A 40 -12.62 2.77 15.70
CA LEU A 40 -12.97 3.95 14.89
C LEU A 40 -11.90 4.33 13.88
N LEU A 41 -10.66 3.85 14.04
CA LEU A 41 -9.58 4.14 13.10
C LEU A 41 -9.94 3.65 11.69
N PRO A 42 -9.62 4.44 10.64
CA PRO A 42 -9.83 4.01 9.28
C PRO A 42 -9.00 2.75 9.00
N ARG A 43 -9.47 1.95 8.05
CA ARG A 43 -8.73 0.81 7.53
C ARG A 43 -8.24 1.10 6.12
N GLY A 44 -7.37 0.26 5.62
CA GLY A 44 -6.76 0.46 4.32
C GLY A 44 -5.53 -0.39 4.19
N LYS A 45 -4.91 -0.28 3.03
CA LYS A 45 -3.67 -0.97 2.72
C LYS A 45 -2.53 -0.42 3.58
N GLU A 46 -2.46 0.90 3.70
CA GLU A 46 -1.38 1.60 4.40
C GLU A 46 -1.77 2.13 5.78
N ALA A 47 -3.02 1.88 6.21
CA ALA A 47 -3.60 2.45 7.42
C ALA A 47 -2.76 2.15 8.68
N ASP A 48 -2.40 3.20 9.42
CA ASP A 48 -1.66 3.09 10.67
C ASP A 48 -2.14 4.07 11.77
N GLY A 49 -2.77 3.50 12.80
CA GLY A 49 -3.13 4.22 14.01
C GLY A 49 -2.97 3.36 15.25
N ILE A 50 -2.51 3.97 16.35
CA ILE A 50 -2.31 3.34 17.65
C ILE A 50 -2.99 4.15 18.76
N ILE A 51 -3.07 3.57 19.97
CA ILE A 51 -3.59 4.30 21.13
C ILE A 51 -2.72 5.53 21.40
N GLY A 52 -3.36 6.69 21.54
CA GLY A 52 -2.73 8.01 21.72
C GLY A 52 -2.58 8.81 20.42
N ASP A 53 -2.93 8.24 19.26
CA ASP A 53 -3.14 9.01 18.03
C ASP A 53 -4.51 9.69 18.02
N PHE A 54 -4.76 10.54 17.03
CA PHE A 54 -5.97 11.34 16.93
C PHE A 54 -6.68 11.11 15.61
N LEU A 55 -7.99 10.92 15.66
CA LEU A 55 -8.87 10.83 14.49
C LEU A 55 -9.61 12.16 14.31
N LEU A 56 -9.52 12.74 13.12
CA LEU A 56 -10.29 13.87 12.66
C LEU A 56 -11.19 13.38 11.51
N ARG A 57 -12.51 13.54 11.62
CA ARG A 57 -13.44 13.05 10.58
C ARG A 57 -14.66 13.93 10.44
N ASN A 58 -15.32 13.85 9.28
CA ASN A 58 -16.62 14.46 9.01
C ASN A 58 -17.55 13.46 8.28
N ASP A 59 -18.56 13.93 7.58
CA ASP A 59 -19.46 13.13 6.74
C ASP A 59 -18.82 12.54 5.47
N THR A 60 -17.66 13.04 5.05
CA THR A 60 -17.01 12.69 3.77
C THR A 60 -15.66 11.98 3.91
N ILE A 61 -14.83 12.33 4.90
CA ILE A 61 -13.46 11.82 5.05
C ILE A 61 -13.09 11.51 6.51
N GLU A 62 -12.02 10.74 6.66
CA GLU A 62 -11.36 10.37 7.92
C GLU A 62 -9.85 10.64 7.79
N VAL A 63 -9.25 11.24 8.81
CA VAL A 63 -7.83 11.64 8.86
C VAL A 63 -7.22 11.22 10.19
N VAL A 64 -6.09 10.53 10.15
CA VAL A 64 -5.34 10.14 11.35
C VAL A 64 -4.13 11.05 11.51
N VAL A 65 -4.04 11.72 12.65
CA VAL A 65 -2.88 12.52 13.08
C VAL A 65 -2.17 11.77 14.20
N SER A 66 -0.91 11.46 13.97
CA SER A 66 -0.07 10.73 14.94
C SER A 66 0.11 11.52 16.24
N GLY A 67 0.07 10.81 17.37
CA GLY A 67 0.28 11.35 18.70
C GLY A 67 1.75 11.60 19.04
N ASN A 68 2.00 12.31 20.14
CA ASN A 68 3.35 12.49 20.69
C ASN A 68 3.80 11.25 21.49
N LEU A 69 4.07 10.15 20.78
CA LEU A 69 4.38 8.85 21.38
C LEU A 69 5.86 8.47 21.16
N PRO A 70 6.46 7.65 22.04
CA PRO A 70 7.82 7.16 21.86
C PRO A 70 7.98 6.43 20.53
N LEU A 71 9.03 6.79 19.77
CA LEU A 71 9.41 6.18 18.49
C LEU A 71 8.36 6.29 17.37
N ARG A 72 7.29 7.09 17.55
CA ARG A 72 6.15 7.13 16.64
C ARG A 72 6.55 7.35 15.18
N ARG A 73 6.19 6.38 14.34
CA ARG A 73 6.36 6.35 12.88
C ARG A 73 5.28 5.43 12.30
N ALA A 74 4.81 5.69 11.08
CA ALA A 74 3.78 4.83 10.50
C ALA A 74 4.31 3.41 10.21
N ASN A 75 5.48 3.32 9.58
CA ASN A 75 6.16 2.07 9.28
C ASN A 75 7.68 2.28 9.02
N MET A 76 8.39 1.22 8.65
CA MET A 76 9.84 1.23 8.42
C MET A 76 10.27 2.13 7.24
N GLY A 77 9.44 2.25 6.20
CA GLY A 77 9.70 3.09 5.03
C GLY A 77 9.59 4.59 5.29
N VAL A 78 8.89 5.02 6.35
CA VAL A 78 8.74 6.42 6.72
C VAL A 78 9.95 6.91 7.52
N PHE A 79 10.91 7.49 6.80
CA PHE A 79 12.10 8.17 7.35
C PHE A 79 12.84 7.36 8.44
N TYR A 80 13.44 6.22 8.08
CA TYR A 80 14.09 5.37 9.09
C TYR A 80 15.31 6.03 9.78
N GLY A 81 15.56 5.62 11.03
CA GLY A 81 16.73 6.02 11.84
C GLY A 81 16.42 6.90 13.05
N ASP A 82 17.43 7.08 13.91
CA ASP A 82 17.30 7.87 15.14
C ASP A 82 17.01 9.35 14.84
N GLY A 83 16.01 9.91 15.52
CA GLY A 83 15.63 11.32 15.36
C GLY A 83 14.75 11.63 14.15
N ASN A 84 14.36 10.59 13.39
CA ASN A 84 13.47 10.71 12.24
C ASN A 84 12.03 10.28 12.55
N GLU A 85 11.67 10.13 13.83
CA GLU A 85 10.28 9.92 14.24
C GLU A 85 9.39 11.04 13.69
N THR A 86 8.11 10.76 13.49
CA THR A 86 7.16 11.72 12.91
C THR A 86 5.90 11.87 13.75
N PRO A 87 5.98 12.20 15.04
CA PRO A 87 4.78 12.51 15.83
C PRO A 87 4.15 13.82 15.35
N GLY A 88 2.82 13.93 15.45
CA GLY A 88 2.07 15.14 15.14
C GLY A 88 1.95 15.45 13.65
N VAL A 89 2.04 14.44 12.80
CA VAL A 89 1.81 14.54 11.35
C VAL A 89 0.67 13.62 10.92
N ILE A 90 0.14 13.84 9.72
CA ILE A 90 -0.93 13.01 9.14
C ILE A 90 -0.32 11.68 8.71
N TYR A 91 -0.91 10.56 9.14
CA TYR A 91 -0.56 9.22 8.66
C TYR A 91 -1.56 8.74 7.61
N ASP A 92 -2.87 8.84 7.90
CA ASP A 92 -3.92 8.36 7.01
C ASP A 92 -4.84 9.50 6.58
N VAL A 93 -5.32 9.46 5.33
CA VAL A 93 -6.39 10.30 4.79
C VAL A 93 -7.21 9.46 3.81
N THR A 94 -8.47 9.23 4.15
CA THR A 94 -9.35 8.38 3.33
C THR A 94 -10.78 8.90 3.26
N LYS A 95 -11.53 8.50 2.24
CA LYS A 95 -12.98 8.76 2.20
C LYS A 95 -13.63 7.92 3.29
N ARG A 96 -14.62 8.49 3.96
CA ARG A 96 -15.24 7.85 5.11
C ARG A 96 -15.92 6.54 4.69
N GLY A 97 -15.57 5.47 5.40
CA GLY A 97 -16.18 4.14 5.20
C GLY A 97 -15.70 3.36 3.98
N THR A 98 -14.80 3.91 3.14
CA THR A 98 -14.23 3.15 2.01
C THR A 98 -13.14 2.18 2.44
N ASN A 99 -12.48 2.45 3.58
CA ASN A 99 -11.44 1.58 4.14
C ASN A 99 -10.31 1.29 3.12
N ASN A 100 -9.93 2.28 2.31
CA ASN A 100 -9.00 2.13 1.19
C ASN A 100 -7.81 3.08 1.26
N ASP A 101 -7.40 3.50 2.47
CA ASP A 101 -6.22 4.35 2.66
C ASP A 101 -4.96 3.78 1.94
N GLN A 102 -4.18 4.70 1.37
CA GLN A 102 -2.98 4.43 0.57
C GLN A 102 -1.74 5.21 1.04
N ILE A 103 -1.85 6.09 2.03
CA ILE A 103 -0.73 6.94 2.44
C ILE A 103 -0.26 6.51 3.83
N THR A 104 1.01 6.73 4.07
CA THR A 104 1.68 6.39 5.33
C THR A 104 2.13 7.65 6.06
N VAL A 105 2.28 8.77 5.34
CA VAL A 105 2.73 10.02 5.91
C VAL A 105 2.43 11.22 5.01
N PHE A 106 2.03 12.33 5.63
CA PHE A 106 2.13 13.70 5.12
C PHE A 106 2.69 14.62 6.22
N THR A 107 3.90 15.15 6.03
CA THR A 107 4.62 16.00 6.98
C THR A 107 4.60 17.47 6.55
N PRO A 108 3.80 18.34 7.19
CA PRO A 108 3.77 19.75 6.83
C PRO A 108 5.12 20.42 7.10
N CYS A 109 5.64 21.15 6.11
CA CYS A 109 6.97 21.79 6.16
C CYS A 109 8.10 20.83 6.60
N GLY A 110 7.98 19.55 6.25
CA GLY A 110 8.98 18.53 6.58
C GLY A 110 9.09 18.20 8.07
N GLN A 111 8.02 18.39 8.84
CA GLN A 111 8.02 18.09 10.29
C GLN A 111 8.50 16.66 10.57
N LYS A 112 9.57 16.58 11.37
CA LYS A 112 10.21 15.36 11.88
C LYS A 112 10.78 15.64 13.26
N GLY A 113 11.05 14.57 13.99
CA GLY A 113 11.56 14.60 15.33
C GLY A 113 10.50 14.97 16.37
N PRO A 114 10.93 15.11 17.63
CA PRO A 114 10.00 15.17 18.75
C PRO A 114 9.21 16.49 18.79
N VAL A 115 7.92 16.39 19.13
CA VAL A 115 7.01 17.55 19.33
C VAL A 115 6.78 17.82 20.81
N ASN A 116 6.34 19.02 21.17
CA ASN A 116 5.97 19.34 22.55
C ASN A 116 4.68 18.61 22.94
N PHE A 117 3.66 18.69 22.08
CA PHE A 117 2.39 18.00 22.24
C PHE A 117 1.65 17.90 20.91
N VAL A 118 0.66 17.01 20.90
CA VAL A 118 -0.45 16.96 19.95
C VAL A 118 -1.73 17.02 20.80
N ARG A 119 -2.70 17.84 20.43
CA ARG A 119 -3.96 17.98 21.19
C ARG A 119 -5.13 18.39 20.32
N ILE A 120 -6.33 18.11 20.80
CA ILE A 120 -7.59 18.65 20.25
C ILE A 120 -7.76 20.09 20.75
N VAL A 121 -7.98 21.02 19.83
CA VAL A 121 -8.30 22.42 20.13
C VAL A 121 -9.79 22.68 19.96
N GLU A 122 -10.40 22.08 18.94
CA GLU A 122 -11.83 22.13 18.69
C GLU A 122 -12.33 20.71 18.42
N SER A 123 -13.35 20.28 19.17
CA SER A 123 -13.81 18.89 19.14
C SER A 123 -14.82 18.60 18.03
N GLY A 124 -15.40 19.62 17.37
CA GLY A 124 -16.48 19.42 16.39
C GLY A 124 -17.81 20.11 16.67
N ALA A 125 -17.98 20.70 17.86
CA ALA A 125 -19.29 21.17 18.36
C ALA A 125 -20.01 22.22 17.49
N ASP A 126 -19.29 22.89 16.58
CA ASP A 126 -19.83 23.90 15.66
C ASP A 126 -19.73 23.48 14.18
N GLY A 127 -19.55 22.18 13.90
CA GLY A 127 -19.31 21.66 12.54
C GLY A 127 -17.87 21.88 12.06
N ARG A 128 -16.96 22.19 12.99
CA ARG A 128 -15.52 22.39 12.78
C ARG A 128 -14.73 21.70 13.88
N ALA A 129 -13.71 20.96 13.48
CA ALA A 129 -12.82 20.22 14.37
C ALA A 129 -11.36 20.52 14.03
N VAL A 130 -10.52 20.65 15.07
CA VAL A 130 -9.13 21.10 14.94
C VAL A 130 -8.19 20.31 15.86
N ILE A 131 -7.15 19.74 15.27
CA ILE A 131 -6.00 19.14 15.99
C ILE A 131 -4.78 20.04 15.83
N GLU A 132 -4.08 20.31 16.93
CA GLU A 132 -2.85 21.10 16.97
C GLU A 132 -1.64 20.22 17.28
N THR A 133 -0.55 20.44 16.53
CA THR A 133 0.80 19.98 16.85
C THR A 133 1.72 21.16 17.08
N LEU A 134 2.52 21.12 18.15
CA LEU A 134 3.43 22.21 18.52
C LEU A 134 4.87 21.76 18.67
N VAL A 135 5.81 22.52 18.13
CA VAL A 135 7.23 22.52 18.47
C VAL A 135 7.63 23.93 18.94
N SER A 136 8.01 24.05 20.22
CA SER A 136 8.46 25.34 20.76
C SER A 136 9.85 25.70 20.24
N SER A 137 10.16 27.00 20.20
CA SER A 137 11.49 27.51 19.86
C SER A 137 12.60 26.92 20.75
N ALA A 138 12.31 26.74 22.05
CA ALA A 138 13.25 26.10 22.97
C ALA A 138 13.60 24.66 22.57
N LYS A 139 12.66 23.92 21.96
CA LYS A 139 12.86 22.53 21.53
C LYS A 139 13.56 22.44 20.17
N SER A 140 13.33 23.39 19.28
CA SER A 140 13.81 23.40 17.89
C SER A 140 15.09 24.22 17.66
N GLY A 141 15.69 24.80 18.71
CA GLY A 141 16.88 25.64 18.56
C GLY A 141 16.57 27.07 18.09
N GLY A 142 15.36 27.57 18.35
CA GLY A 142 14.97 28.96 18.16
C GLY A 142 13.81 29.21 17.20
N LEU A 143 13.27 28.17 16.56
CA LEU A 143 12.17 28.28 15.59
C LEU A 143 10.86 27.70 16.15
N TYR A 144 9.92 28.54 16.52
CA TYR A 144 8.58 28.08 16.87
C TYR A 144 7.87 27.52 15.61
N LYS A 145 7.25 26.34 15.73
CA LYS A 145 6.44 25.71 14.68
C LYS A 145 5.13 25.20 15.25
N GLN A 146 4.02 25.56 14.63
CA GLN A 146 2.69 25.07 14.97
C GLN A 146 2.02 24.56 13.70
N HIS A 147 1.34 23.42 13.79
CA HIS A 147 0.53 22.86 12.72
C HIS A 147 -0.90 22.70 13.23
N LEU A 148 -1.88 23.27 12.53
CA LEU A 148 -3.31 23.04 12.75
C LEU A 148 -3.85 22.19 11.60
N TYR A 149 -4.49 21.09 11.96
CA TYR A 149 -5.25 20.23 11.06
C TYR A 149 -6.73 20.52 11.27
N ILE A 150 -7.37 21.11 10.27
CA ILE A 150 -8.73 21.67 10.36
C ILE A 150 -9.63 20.92 9.39
N LEU A 151 -10.77 20.47 9.90
CA LEU A 151 -11.82 19.83 9.10
C LEU A 151 -13.19 20.40 9.47
N GLU A 152 -14.02 20.65 8.47
CA GLU A 152 -15.40 21.11 8.62
C GLU A 152 -16.37 20.15 7.94
N ASP A 153 -17.66 20.26 8.28
CA ASP A 153 -18.73 19.52 7.62
C ASP A 153 -18.71 19.69 6.09
N GLY A 154 -18.86 18.58 5.37
CA GLY A 154 -18.93 18.53 3.91
C GLY A 154 -17.61 18.73 3.16
N TRP A 155 -16.48 18.85 3.85
CA TRP A 155 -15.17 19.02 3.21
C TRP A 155 -14.53 17.68 2.82
N ASP A 156 -14.24 17.48 1.54
CA ASP A 156 -13.51 16.30 1.00
C ASP A 156 -11.99 16.35 1.21
N GLY A 157 -11.52 17.11 2.22
CA GLY A 157 -10.10 17.31 2.48
C GLY A 157 -9.84 18.05 3.78
N VAL A 158 -8.61 17.94 4.26
CA VAL A 158 -8.13 18.60 5.48
C VAL A 158 -7.33 19.84 5.13
N LEU A 159 -7.59 20.94 5.84
CA LEU A 159 -6.79 22.16 5.76
C LEU A 159 -5.65 22.09 6.77
N VAL A 160 -4.42 22.29 6.31
CA VAL A 160 -3.21 22.24 7.15
C VAL A 160 -2.56 23.63 7.20
N VAL A 161 -2.67 24.29 8.35
CA VAL A 161 -2.12 25.62 8.61
C VAL A 161 -0.83 25.48 9.43
N THR A 162 0.28 26.00 8.93
CA THR A 162 1.55 26.08 9.67
C THR A 162 1.87 27.52 10.03
N THR A 163 2.13 27.77 11.31
CA THR A 163 2.73 29.02 11.79
C THR A 163 4.20 28.77 12.14
N LEU A 164 5.10 29.56 11.53
CA LEU A 164 6.53 29.58 11.81
C LEU A 164 6.90 30.92 12.43
N ARG A 165 7.59 30.93 13.56
CA ARG A 165 8.09 32.18 14.17
C ARG A 165 9.54 32.04 14.61
N ASN A 166 10.40 32.96 14.17
CA ASN A 166 11.79 33.00 14.61
C ASN A 166 11.89 33.74 15.95
N GLU A 167 12.10 33.00 17.02
CA GLU A 167 12.28 33.52 18.38
C GLU A 167 13.75 33.48 18.82
N SER A 168 14.66 33.22 17.88
CA SER A 168 16.10 33.14 18.13
C SER A 168 16.77 34.51 18.02
N GLY A 169 18.01 34.60 18.53
CA GLY A 169 18.84 35.80 18.37
C GLY A 169 19.51 35.94 17.00
N GLN A 170 19.15 35.11 16.01
CA GLN A 170 19.76 35.10 14.68
C GLN A 170 18.74 34.79 13.58
N LYS A 171 19.12 34.98 12.32
CA LYS A 171 18.30 34.60 11.16
C LYS A 171 18.11 33.08 11.13
N GLN A 172 16.91 32.64 10.81
CA GLN A 172 16.56 31.22 10.62
C GLN A 172 16.19 30.95 9.17
N ILE A 173 16.49 29.74 8.70
CA ILE A 173 16.09 29.26 7.37
C ILE A 173 15.31 27.96 7.59
N GLN A 174 14.08 27.90 7.10
CA GLN A 174 13.21 26.73 7.23
C GLN A 174 12.73 26.27 5.86
N ALA A 175 12.94 24.99 5.55
CA ALA A 175 12.31 24.36 4.40
C ALA A 175 10.79 24.29 4.60
N VAL A 176 10.01 24.78 3.64
CA VAL A 176 8.54 24.84 3.75
C VAL A 176 7.84 23.80 2.88
N TRP A 177 8.59 22.95 2.18
CA TRP A 177 8.02 21.85 1.40
C TRP A 177 7.56 20.72 2.31
N ASP A 178 6.42 20.13 1.95
CA ASP A 178 5.86 19.00 2.67
C ASP A 178 6.60 17.70 2.29
N GLY A 179 6.74 16.79 3.25
CA GLY A 179 7.09 15.40 2.97
C GLY A 179 5.81 14.60 2.78
N TRP A 180 5.78 13.63 1.88
CA TRP A 180 4.62 12.74 1.72
C TRP A 180 5.02 11.40 1.12
N THR A 181 4.14 10.40 1.29
CA THR A 181 4.30 9.02 0.78
C THR A 181 4.69 8.99 -0.70
N GLN A 182 5.59 8.06 -1.05
CA GLN A 182 6.07 7.91 -2.41
C GLN A 182 5.13 7.04 -3.25
N MET A 183 4.31 7.67 -4.08
CA MET A 183 3.47 6.98 -5.06
C MET A 183 4.16 6.75 -6.41
N ARG A 184 3.77 5.67 -7.11
CA ARG A 184 4.27 5.32 -8.46
C ARG A 184 3.82 6.32 -9.51
N SER A 185 2.56 6.71 -9.45
CA SER A 185 1.96 7.69 -10.36
C SER A 185 1.64 8.96 -9.58
N LYS A 186 2.30 10.05 -9.98
CA LYS A 186 2.14 11.38 -9.38
C LYS A 186 2.61 12.47 -10.32
N GLY A 187 2.07 13.66 -10.17
CA GLY A 187 2.40 14.82 -10.99
C GLY A 187 2.04 16.13 -10.32
N ASN A 188 2.23 17.22 -11.07
CA ASN A 188 1.78 18.54 -10.68
C ASN A 188 1.03 19.15 -11.86
N VAL A 189 -0.15 19.70 -11.61
CA VAL A 189 -0.92 20.44 -12.62
C VAL A 189 -1.39 21.76 -12.03
N ASN A 190 -1.02 22.87 -12.67
CA ASN A 190 -1.37 24.22 -12.22
C ASN A 190 -1.06 24.48 -10.74
N GLY A 191 0.08 23.95 -10.26
CA GLY A 191 0.52 24.07 -8.88
C GLY A 191 -0.30 23.24 -7.88
N ILE A 192 -1.02 22.22 -8.34
CA ILE A 192 -1.69 21.19 -7.54
C ILE A 192 -0.88 19.91 -7.70
N ASP A 193 -0.28 19.44 -6.61
CA ASP A 193 0.38 18.14 -6.57
C ASP A 193 -0.67 17.05 -6.44
N TRP A 194 -0.56 16.00 -7.24
CA TRP A 194 -1.50 14.89 -7.23
C TRP A 194 -0.77 13.56 -7.23
N ALA A 195 -1.40 12.55 -6.66
CA ALA A 195 -0.91 11.18 -6.67
C ALA A 195 -2.05 10.17 -6.79
N ASP A 196 -1.73 9.03 -7.39
CA ASP A 196 -2.62 7.87 -7.50
C ASP A 196 -2.25 6.82 -6.46
N SER A 197 -3.23 5.99 -6.12
CA SER A 197 -3.03 4.69 -5.46
C SER A 197 -1.91 3.88 -6.14
N ILE A 198 -1.16 3.10 -5.36
CA ILE A 198 -0.12 2.22 -5.92
C ILE A 198 -0.73 1.20 -6.87
N ASP A 199 -1.87 0.67 -6.46
CA ASP A 199 -2.74 -0.16 -7.27
C ASP A 199 -3.97 0.66 -7.72
N PRO A 200 -4.07 1.05 -9.00
CA PRO A 200 -5.22 1.78 -9.54
C PRO A 200 -6.60 1.14 -9.31
N ALA A 201 -6.66 -0.17 -9.01
CA ALA A 201 -7.91 -0.86 -8.71
C ALA A 201 -8.45 -0.49 -7.32
N ASP A 202 -7.62 0.09 -6.44
CA ASP A 202 -8.03 0.56 -5.11
C ASP A 202 -8.87 1.86 -5.18
N LYS A 203 -8.91 2.50 -6.36
CA LYS A 203 -9.74 3.68 -6.67
C LYS A 203 -9.64 4.76 -5.58
N CYS A 204 -8.42 5.15 -5.28
CA CYS A 204 -8.12 6.26 -4.38
C CYS A 204 -7.15 7.22 -5.05
N GLY A 205 -7.37 8.51 -4.86
CA GLY A 205 -6.47 9.54 -5.38
C GLY A 205 -6.39 10.73 -4.45
N TYR A 206 -5.25 11.40 -4.53
CA TYR A 206 -4.85 12.45 -3.61
C TYR A 206 -4.48 13.70 -4.38
N ALA A 207 -4.79 14.85 -3.83
CA ALA A 207 -4.26 16.11 -4.32
C ALA A 207 -4.08 17.10 -3.18
N PHE A 208 -3.00 17.87 -3.21
CA PHE A 208 -2.84 18.96 -2.27
C PHE A 208 -2.20 20.18 -2.94
N ALA A 209 -2.49 21.33 -2.37
CA ALA A 209 -1.92 22.57 -2.86
C ALA A 209 -2.02 23.70 -1.83
N TRP A 210 -1.08 24.64 -1.89
CA TRP A 210 -1.13 25.87 -1.08
C TRP A 210 -2.42 26.67 -1.33
N VAL A 211 -3.05 27.18 -0.28
CA VAL A 211 -4.27 28.00 -0.32
C VAL A 211 -4.06 29.28 0.50
N LYS A 212 -4.95 30.26 0.31
CA LYS A 212 -4.92 31.54 1.04
C LYS A 212 -6.07 31.61 2.03
N GLU A 213 -5.92 30.93 3.15
CA GLU A 213 -6.96 30.73 4.16
C GLU A 213 -6.33 30.84 5.56
N GLU A 214 -7.14 31.05 6.59
CA GLU A 214 -6.70 31.03 8.01
C GLU A 214 -5.48 31.94 8.29
N GLY A 215 -5.48 33.15 7.69
CA GLY A 215 -4.39 34.13 7.84
C GLY A 215 -3.15 33.90 6.97
N ALA A 216 -3.13 32.85 6.14
CA ALA A 216 -2.07 32.66 5.15
C ALA A 216 -2.32 33.52 3.89
N ASP A 217 -1.74 34.71 3.82
CA ASP A 217 -1.98 35.63 2.68
C ASP A 217 -1.13 35.34 1.43
N THR A 218 -0.08 34.52 1.60
CA THR A 218 0.93 34.27 0.56
C THR A 218 1.21 32.78 0.36
N ILE A 219 1.55 32.43 -0.87
CA ILE A 219 1.97 31.08 -1.25
C ILE A 219 3.50 31.07 -1.36
N PRO A 220 4.20 30.10 -0.74
CA PRO A 220 5.64 29.96 -0.88
C PRO A 220 6.08 29.84 -2.34
N LYS A 221 7.05 30.66 -2.74
CA LYS A 221 7.65 30.62 -4.10
C LYS A 221 8.99 29.89 -4.13
N GLN A 222 9.62 29.71 -2.97
CA GLN A 222 10.93 29.09 -2.81
C GLN A 222 10.85 28.00 -1.76
N ARG A 223 11.72 26.99 -1.89
CA ARG A 223 11.76 25.85 -0.96
C ARG A 223 12.07 26.23 0.47
N ASP A 224 12.89 27.24 0.63
CA ASP A 224 13.33 27.73 1.92
C ASP A 224 12.71 29.10 2.17
N LEU A 225 12.20 29.28 3.38
CA LEU A 225 11.74 30.55 3.90
C LEU A 225 12.80 31.11 4.85
N GLU A 226 13.25 32.33 4.55
CA GLU A 226 14.15 33.09 5.40
C GLU A 226 13.33 33.91 6.41
N LEU A 227 13.58 33.71 7.70
CA LEU A 227 12.92 34.44 8.78
C LEU A 227 13.96 35.26 9.55
N ASN A 228 13.84 36.59 9.54
CA ASN A 228 14.63 37.46 10.40
C ASN A 228 14.18 37.32 11.86
N ILE A 229 14.92 37.95 12.77
CA ILE A 229 14.64 37.90 14.21
C ILE A 229 13.24 38.48 14.46
N GLY A 230 12.35 37.68 15.04
CA GLY A 230 10.97 38.06 15.33
C GLY A 230 9.98 37.90 14.17
N ASP A 231 10.45 37.52 12.97
CA ASP A 231 9.54 37.29 11.84
C ASP A 231 8.61 36.10 12.12
N GLU A 232 7.36 36.25 11.69
CA GLU A 232 6.33 35.22 11.72
C GLU A 232 5.76 35.02 10.31
N ALA A 233 5.51 33.76 9.94
CA ALA A 233 4.89 33.38 8.68
C ALA A 233 3.81 32.33 8.89
N VAL A 234 2.65 32.55 8.30
CA VAL A 234 1.51 31.62 8.29
C VAL A 234 1.32 31.07 6.88
N LEU A 235 1.30 29.75 6.75
CA LEU A 235 1.20 29.01 5.50
C LEU A 235 0.04 28.03 5.55
N ALA A 236 -0.81 27.97 4.53
CA ALA A 236 -1.93 27.03 4.49
C ALA A 236 -1.90 26.17 3.23
N ARG A 237 -2.18 24.87 3.37
CA ARG A 237 -2.42 23.96 2.24
C ARG A 237 -3.68 23.14 2.47
N PHE A 238 -4.42 22.86 1.41
CA PHE A 238 -5.57 21.96 1.46
C PHE A 238 -5.19 20.62 0.86
N PHE A 239 -5.44 19.54 1.59
CA PHE A 239 -5.14 18.17 1.19
C PHE A 239 -6.44 17.38 1.03
N ALA A 240 -6.80 17.09 -0.23
CA ALA A 240 -8.02 16.40 -0.62
C ALA A 240 -7.77 14.91 -0.94
N VAL A 241 -8.79 14.10 -0.70
CA VAL A 241 -8.87 12.69 -1.09
C VAL A 241 -10.12 12.44 -1.91
N GLY A 242 -9.96 11.73 -3.03
CA GLY A 242 -11.03 11.37 -3.94
C GLY A 242 -10.97 9.89 -4.28
N SER A 243 -11.99 9.42 -5.00
CA SER A 243 -12.05 8.07 -5.58
C SER A 243 -11.16 7.95 -6.82
N SER A 244 -10.55 9.06 -7.25
CA SER A 244 -9.52 9.11 -8.28
C SER A 244 -8.65 10.36 -8.15
N PRO A 245 -7.45 10.39 -8.76
CA PRO A 245 -6.62 11.60 -8.78
C PRO A 245 -7.32 12.82 -9.39
N ALA A 246 -8.09 12.62 -10.47
CA ALA A 246 -8.82 13.71 -11.11
C ALA A 246 -9.92 14.31 -10.21
N GLU A 247 -10.60 13.48 -9.40
CA GLU A 247 -11.58 13.94 -8.42
C GLU A 247 -10.91 14.85 -7.38
N ALA A 248 -9.80 14.39 -6.79
CA ALA A 248 -9.05 15.14 -5.79
C ALA A 248 -8.47 16.45 -6.35
N VAL A 249 -7.90 16.43 -7.56
CA VAL A 249 -7.42 17.65 -8.26
C VAL A 249 -8.57 18.64 -8.45
N GLY A 250 -9.75 18.13 -8.83
CA GLY A 250 -10.98 18.89 -8.97
C GLY A 250 -11.39 19.63 -7.70
N MET A 251 -11.40 18.93 -6.57
CA MET A 251 -11.73 19.47 -5.26
C MET A 251 -10.77 20.61 -4.85
N VAL A 252 -9.46 20.39 -5.01
CA VAL A 252 -8.45 21.42 -4.71
C VAL A 252 -8.58 22.62 -5.64
N ALA A 253 -8.85 22.40 -6.93
CA ALA A 253 -9.06 23.46 -7.90
C ALA A 253 -10.30 24.30 -7.58
N ALA A 254 -11.41 23.66 -7.19
CA ALA A 254 -12.65 24.32 -6.79
C ALA A 254 -12.46 25.17 -5.53
N ARG A 255 -11.66 24.68 -4.58
CA ARG A 255 -11.32 25.43 -3.36
C ARG A 255 -10.48 26.66 -3.66
N ARG A 256 -9.45 26.53 -4.50
CA ARG A 256 -8.59 27.66 -4.90
C ARG A 256 -9.32 28.74 -5.71
N ASN A 257 -10.23 28.32 -6.60
CA ASN A 257 -10.90 29.21 -7.54
C ASN A 257 -12.40 28.91 -7.56
N SER A 258 -13.08 29.22 -6.45
CA SER A 258 -14.52 28.99 -6.32
C SER A 258 -15.31 29.61 -7.47
N GLY A 259 -16.23 28.82 -8.03
CA GLY A 259 -17.06 29.22 -9.16
C GLY A 259 -16.37 29.16 -10.54
N GLN A 260 -15.11 28.73 -10.63
CA GLN A 260 -14.41 28.53 -11.91
C GLN A 260 -14.32 27.07 -12.35
N THR A 261 -14.91 26.14 -11.59
CA THR A 261 -15.01 24.72 -11.93
C THR A 261 -16.38 24.38 -12.49
N GLY A 262 -16.44 23.34 -13.32
CA GLY A 262 -17.67 22.66 -13.73
C GLY A 262 -17.59 21.18 -13.39
N THR A 263 -18.70 20.47 -13.51
CA THR A 263 -18.80 19.04 -13.17
C THR A 263 -18.82 18.21 -14.44
N LEU A 264 -17.98 17.19 -14.52
CA LEU A 264 -18.14 16.09 -15.47
C LEU A 264 -18.96 15.00 -14.80
N SER A 265 -20.08 14.60 -15.42
CA SER A 265 -20.87 13.46 -14.99
C SER A 265 -20.84 12.41 -16.10
N ALA A 266 -20.05 11.35 -15.92
CA ALA A 266 -19.87 10.33 -16.96
C ALA A 266 -20.52 9.00 -16.59
N THR A 267 -21.08 8.32 -17.59
CA THR A 267 -21.56 6.94 -17.50
C THR A 267 -20.86 6.12 -18.58
N LEU A 268 -20.09 5.12 -18.18
CA LEU A 268 -19.32 4.23 -19.02
C LEU A 268 -19.95 2.84 -19.00
N LEU A 269 -20.68 2.51 -20.06
CA LEU A 269 -21.31 1.21 -20.25
C LEU A 269 -20.73 0.53 -21.48
N ASP A 270 -20.85 -0.78 -21.58
CA ASP A 270 -20.61 -1.48 -22.84
C ASP A 270 -21.86 -1.52 -23.72
N ASP A 271 -21.73 -2.05 -24.94
CA ASP A 271 -22.83 -2.16 -25.90
C ASP A 271 -24.01 -3.02 -25.41
N SER A 272 -23.80 -3.88 -24.41
CA SER A 272 -24.84 -4.68 -23.76
C SER A 272 -25.47 -4.00 -22.54
N GLY A 273 -25.00 -2.79 -22.19
CA GLY A 273 -25.46 -2.03 -21.04
C GLY A 273 -24.77 -2.40 -19.72
N GLN A 274 -23.70 -3.20 -19.76
CA GLN A 274 -22.97 -3.57 -18.55
C GLN A 274 -21.97 -2.47 -18.15
N PRO A 275 -21.83 -2.16 -16.84
CA PRO A 275 -20.85 -1.22 -16.34
C PRO A 275 -19.40 -1.55 -16.73
N ALA A 276 -18.66 -0.56 -17.22
CA ALA A 276 -17.21 -0.66 -17.43
C ALA A 276 -16.44 -0.22 -16.18
N ALA A 277 -16.67 -0.88 -15.05
CA ALA A 277 -16.15 -0.48 -13.73
C ALA A 277 -14.62 -0.55 -13.59
N THR A 278 -13.92 -1.30 -14.45
CA THR A 278 -12.45 -1.41 -14.47
C THR A 278 -11.79 -0.39 -15.40
N SER A 279 -12.58 0.37 -16.16
CA SER A 279 -12.08 1.38 -17.08
C SER A 279 -11.56 2.62 -16.35
N ARG A 280 -10.85 3.48 -17.07
CA ARG A 280 -10.43 4.80 -16.58
C ARG A 280 -10.54 5.85 -17.68
N ILE A 281 -10.86 7.08 -17.29
CA ILE A 281 -10.74 8.27 -18.14
C ILE A 281 -9.42 8.97 -17.79
N VAL A 282 -8.47 8.99 -18.71
CA VAL A 282 -7.23 9.76 -18.59
C VAL A 282 -7.48 11.15 -19.16
N ILE A 283 -7.44 12.17 -18.31
CA ILE A 283 -7.72 13.56 -18.68
C ILE A 283 -6.41 14.31 -18.83
N ASP A 284 -6.17 14.91 -19.99
CA ASP A 284 -5.00 15.76 -20.22
C ASP A 284 -5.30 17.19 -19.79
N LEU A 285 -4.87 17.54 -18.57
CA LEU A 285 -5.00 18.87 -17.98
C LEU A 285 -3.81 19.79 -18.34
N GLY A 286 -2.89 19.34 -19.21
CA GLY A 286 -1.71 20.07 -19.64
C GLY A 286 -0.55 20.05 -18.64
N GLY A 287 0.66 20.38 -19.14
CA GLY A 287 1.90 20.38 -18.35
C GLY A 287 2.61 19.03 -18.30
N ALA A 288 3.81 19.01 -17.71
CA ALA A 288 4.58 17.78 -17.53
C ALA A 288 3.89 16.89 -16.48
N LYS A 289 3.50 15.67 -16.88
CA LYS A 289 2.63 14.77 -16.09
C LYS A 289 1.21 15.32 -15.84
N GLY A 290 0.65 16.02 -16.82
CA GLY A 290 -0.74 16.52 -16.82
C GLY A 290 -1.82 15.48 -17.16
N LYS A 291 -1.46 14.21 -17.37
CA LYS A 291 -2.40 13.12 -17.63
C LYS A 291 -2.90 12.54 -16.31
N VAL A 292 -4.10 12.92 -15.90
CA VAL A 292 -4.67 12.60 -14.58
C VAL A 292 -5.82 11.61 -14.74
N PRO A 293 -5.77 10.40 -14.13
CA PRO A 293 -6.82 9.41 -14.28
C PRO A 293 -8.05 9.70 -13.41
N ALA A 294 -9.21 9.33 -13.95
CA ALA A 294 -10.50 9.26 -13.26
C ALA A 294 -11.07 7.85 -13.35
N TYR A 295 -11.59 7.33 -12.23
CA TYR A 295 -12.10 5.97 -12.12
C TYR A 295 -13.62 5.99 -11.92
N PRO A 296 -14.39 5.19 -12.68
CA PRO A 296 -15.80 5.01 -12.42
C PRO A 296 -16.03 4.13 -11.19
N ASP A 297 -17.22 4.23 -10.60
CA ASP A 297 -17.73 3.31 -9.60
C ASP A 297 -18.10 1.95 -10.21
N GLU A 298 -18.67 1.06 -9.39
CA GLU A 298 -19.12 -0.27 -9.83
C GLU A 298 -20.26 -0.24 -10.85
N ASN A 299 -20.99 0.89 -10.95
CA ASN A 299 -22.05 1.12 -11.92
C ASN A 299 -21.54 1.82 -13.19
N GLY A 300 -20.23 2.00 -13.33
CA GLY A 300 -19.62 2.67 -14.48
C GLY A 300 -19.78 4.19 -14.44
N LYS A 301 -20.13 4.78 -13.30
CA LYS A 301 -20.40 6.20 -13.15
C LYS A 301 -19.26 6.92 -12.46
N LEU A 302 -18.99 8.15 -12.86
CA LEU A 302 -18.15 9.07 -12.08
C LEU A 302 -18.70 10.49 -12.16
N SER A 303 -18.49 11.23 -11.07
CA SER A 303 -18.77 12.66 -11.01
C SER A 303 -17.55 13.37 -10.43
N ILE A 304 -16.91 14.23 -11.24
CA ILE A 304 -15.70 14.95 -10.84
C ILE A 304 -15.83 16.42 -11.19
N GLN A 305 -15.24 17.29 -10.37
CA GLN A 305 -15.10 18.70 -10.69
C GLN A 305 -13.81 18.93 -11.46
N LEU A 306 -13.82 19.83 -12.44
CA LEU A 306 -12.64 20.22 -13.20
C LEU A 306 -12.67 21.73 -13.44
N PRO A 307 -11.52 22.41 -13.59
CA PRO A 307 -11.51 23.79 -14.05
C PRO A 307 -12.25 23.94 -15.39
N ALA A 308 -12.86 25.10 -15.62
CA ALA A 308 -13.48 25.38 -16.91
C ALA A 308 -12.42 25.38 -18.03
N GLY A 309 -12.68 24.66 -19.12
CA GLY A 309 -11.71 24.47 -20.20
C GLY A 309 -12.13 23.36 -21.16
N GLU A 310 -11.33 23.18 -22.22
CA GLU A 310 -11.43 22.02 -23.12
C GLU A 310 -10.24 21.10 -22.86
N TYR A 311 -10.52 19.80 -22.67
CA TYR A 311 -9.51 18.80 -22.32
C TYR A 311 -9.59 17.60 -23.26
N PRO A 312 -8.47 17.17 -23.87
CA PRO A 312 -8.36 15.86 -24.48
C PRO A 312 -8.54 14.77 -23.41
N ILE A 313 -9.25 13.70 -23.78
CA ILE A 313 -9.42 12.54 -22.92
C ILE A 313 -9.11 11.25 -23.68
N THR A 314 -8.60 10.26 -22.95
CA THR A 314 -8.40 8.90 -23.44
C THR A 314 -9.03 7.93 -22.46
N ILE A 315 -9.86 7.01 -22.95
CA ILE A 315 -10.58 6.04 -22.13
C ILE A 315 -10.01 4.67 -22.42
N GLU A 316 -9.55 4.02 -21.35
CA GLU A 316 -8.79 2.78 -21.40
C GLU A 316 -9.39 1.75 -20.45
N ASP A 317 -9.44 0.49 -20.88
CA ASP A 317 -9.82 -0.66 -20.07
C ASP A 317 -9.19 -1.90 -20.71
N THR A 318 -8.60 -2.78 -19.90
CA THR A 318 -7.91 -3.97 -20.41
C THR A 318 -8.89 -4.82 -21.21
N GLY A 319 -8.51 -5.22 -22.43
CA GLY A 319 -9.37 -6.01 -23.31
C GLY A 319 -10.43 -5.21 -24.07
N ARG A 320 -10.47 -3.88 -23.95
CA ARG A 320 -11.35 -3.01 -24.77
C ARG A 320 -10.55 -2.18 -25.76
N GLN A 321 -11.24 -1.66 -26.79
CA GLN A 321 -10.66 -0.66 -27.67
C GLN A 321 -10.56 0.68 -26.94
N THR A 322 -9.41 1.34 -27.07
CA THR A 322 -9.19 2.69 -26.55
C THR A 322 -10.08 3.69 -27.28
N VAL A 323 -10.72 4.59 -26.53
CA VAL A 323 -11.50 5.70 -27.09
C VAL A 323 -10.79 7.01 -26.79
N THR A 324 -10.63 7.86 -27.81
CA THR A 324 -10.08 9.22 -27.65
C THR A 324 -11.16 10.22 -27.99
N ASP A 325 -11.35 11.21 -27.14
CA ASP A 325 -12.33 12.28 -27.32
C ASP A 325 -11.85 13.58 -26.66
N LYS A 326 -12.72 14.59 -26.58
CA LYS A 326 -12.51 15.81 -25.84
C LYS A 326 -13.75 16.18 -25.02
N ILE A 327 -13.53 16.73 -23.84
CA ILE A 327 -14.59 17.28 -22.99
C ILE A 327 -14.48 18.78 -22.89
N ALA A 328 -15.63 19.47 -22.87
CA ALA A 328 -15.71 20.91 -22.63
C ALA A 328 -16.42 21.17 -21.30
N ILE A 329 -15.65 21.63 -20.32
CA ILE A 329 -16.13 21.93 -18.98
C ILE A 329 -16.45 23.41 -18.88
N LYS A 330 -17.66 23.74 -18.44
CA LYS A 330 -18.13 25.12 -18.24
C LYS A 330 -18.35 25.38 -16.76
N ALA A 331 -17.88 26.53 -16.29
CA ALA A 331 -18.03 26.95 -14.89
C ALA A 331 -19.49 26.87 -14.42
N GLY A 332 -19.71 26.26 -13.25
CA GLY A 332 -21.02 26.10 -12.61
C GLY A 332 -22.01 25.21 -13.36
N LYS A 333 -21.60 24.50 -14.42
CA LYS A 333 -22.47 23.60 -15.20
C LYS A 333 -22.03 22.15 -15.05
N SER A 334 -23.00 21.25 -15.14
CA SER A 334 -22.76 19.83 -15.33
C SER A 334 -22.68 19.50 -16.82
N THR A 335 -21.60 18.85 -17.23
CA THR A 335 -21.37 18.31 -18.56
C THR A 335 -21.59 16.79 -18.49
N PRO A 336 -22.70 16.27 -19.04
CA PRO A 336 -22.93 14.83 -19.10
C PRO A 336 -22.06 14.19 -20.20
N MET A 337 -21.60 12.97 -19.95
CA MET A 337 -20.90 12.14 -20.91
C MET A 337 -21.36 10.69 -20.80
N ASP A 338 -22.26 10.27 -21.68
CA ASP A 338 -22.66 8.86 -21.79
C ASP A 338 -21.88 8.22 -22.94
N LEU A 339 -21.01 7.27 -22.60
CA LEU A 339 -20.17 6.61 -23.59
C LEU A 339 -20.41 5.09 -23.57
N LYS A 340 -20.54 4.55 -24.79
CA LYS A 340 -20.57 3.11 -25.03
C LYS A 340 -19.17 2.63 -25.41
N LEU A 341 -18.61 1.75 -24.60
CA LEU A 341 -17.35 1.09 -24.86
C LEU A 341 -17.56 -0.25 -25.58
N SER A 342 -16.59 -0.64 -26.41
CA SER A 342 -16.59 -1.96 -27.02
C SER A 342 -16.68 -3.05 -25.95
N LYS A 343 -17.37 -4.16 -26.23
CA LYS A 343 -17.35 -5.35 -25.36
C LYS A 343 -15.91 -5.75 -25.02
N GLN A 344 -15.68 -6.14 -23.75
CA GLN A 344 -14.36 -6.53 -23.26
C GLN A 344 -14.00 -7.94 -23.71
N ALA A 345 -12.82 -8.10 -24.31
CA ALA A 345 -12.22 -9.41 -24.54
C ALA A 345 -11.65 -9.99 -23.24
N ALA A 346 -11.88 -11.28 -23.00
CA ALA A 346 -11.46 -11.93 -21.77
C ALA A 346 -11.33 -13.45 -21.91
N VAL A 347 -10.68 -14.07 -20.93
CA VAL A 347 -10.63 -15.52 -20.78
C VAL A 347 -11.28 -15.91 -19.45
N ASN A 348 -12.24 -16.82 -19.51
CA ASN A 348 -12.89 -17.43 -18.35
C ASN A 348 -12.17 -18.73 -18.00
N PHE A 349 -11.80 -18.90 -16.74
CA PHE A 349 -11.07 -20.08 -16.25
C PHE A 349 -11.91 -20.88 -15.27
N SER A 350 -11.81 -22.21 -15.37
CA SER A 350 -12.19 -23.15 -14.31
C SER A 350 -11.04 -24.15 -14.12
N VAL A 351 -10.31 -24.00 -13.02
CA VAL A 351 -9.09 -24.76 -12.70
C VAL A 351 -9.35 -25.62 -11.47
N LYS A 352 -9.27 -26.94 -11.66
CA LYS A 352 -9.62 -27.94 -10.62
C LYS A 352 -8.50 -28.93 -10.36
N ASP A 353 -8.56 -29.62 -9.24
CA ASP A 353 -7.76 -30.81 -8.98
C ASP A 353 -8.42 -32.10 -9.53
N GLU A 354 -7.79 -33.25 -9.30
CA GLU A 354 -8.30 -34.57 -9.74
C GLU A 354 -9.57 -35.02 -9.02
N ALA A 355 -9.91 -34.40 -7.88
CA ALA A 355 -11.16 -34.63 -7.15
C ALA A 355 -12.29 -33.69 -7.62
N GLY A 356 -12.00 -32.77 -8.55
CA GLY A 356 -12.96 -31.80 -9.06
C GLY A 356 -13.14 -30.56 -8.16
N VAL A 357 -12.25 -30.35 -7.19
CA VAL A 357 -12.24 -29.18 -6.30
C VAL A 357 -11.52 -28.03 -7.00
N SER A 358 -12.10 -26.82 -6.97
CA SER A 358 -11.43 -25.63 -7.51
C SER A 358 -10.22 -25.25 -6.63
N ILE A 359 -9.10 -24.91 -7.27
CA ILE A 359 -7.80 -24.73 -6.59
C ILE A 359 -7.13 -23.42 -6.99
N PRO A 360 -6.35 -22.78 -6.08
CA PRO A 360 -5.54 -21.63 -6.44
C PRO A 360 -4.54 -21.95 -7.56
N CYS A 361 -4.34 -21.01 -8.48
CA CYS A 361 -3.49 -21.20 -9.65
C CYS A 361 -2.90 -19.89 -10.17
N LYS A 362 -1.82 -20.01 -10.93
CA LYS A 362 -1.21 -18.92 -11.70
C LYS A 362 -1.40 -19.16 -13.20
N VAL A 363 -1.79 -18.11 -13.92
CA VAL A 363 -1.90 -18.07 -15.38
C VAL A 363 -0.86 -17.11 -15.94
N GLN A 364 -0.20 -17.53 -17.01
CA GLN A 364 0.74 -16.71 -17.78
C GLN A 364 0.19 -16.57 -19.21
N PHE A 365 0.19 -15.35 -19.73
CA PHE A 365 -0.26 -15.03 -21.08
C PHE A 365 0.93 -14.70 -21.96
N ASN A 366 1.52 -15.73 -22.59
CA ASN A 366 2.70 -15.55 -23.41
C ASN A 366 2.28 -15.13 -24.83
N PRO A 367 2.60 -13.90 -25.28
CA PRO A 367 2.22 -13.47 -26.62
C PRO A 367 2.96 -14.29 -27.69
N ILE A 368 2.26 -14.68 -28.74
CA ILE A 368 2.82 -15.39 -29.90
C ILE A 368 2.47 -14.67 -31.20
N GLU A 369 3.18 -15.03 -32.28
CA GLU A 369 2.91 -14.54 -33.64
C GLU A 369 2.86 -13.00 -33.78
N GLY A 370 3.71 -12.28 -33.05
CA GLY A 370 3.80 -10.81 -33.13
C GLY A 370 2.75 -10.06 -32.31
N THR A 371 1.95 -10.76 -31.51
CA THR A 371 1.09 -10.13 -30.49
C THR A 371 1.96 -9.34 -29.50
N PRO A 372 1.60 -8.09 -29.13
CA PRO A 372 2.31 -7.35 -28.10
C PRO A 372 2.19 -8.02 -26.72
N ALA A 373 3.22 -7.87 -25.88
CA ALA A 373 3.14 -8.33 -24.49
C ALA A 373 2.01 -7.62 -23.74
N PRO A 374 1.13 -8.36 -23.03
CA PRO A 374 0.07 -7.74 -22.27
C PRO A 374 0.63 -7.01 -21.04
N ASN A 375 -0.10 -5.99 -20.60
CA ASN A 375 0.11 -5.34 -19.31
C ASN A 375 -1.23 -5.28 -18.57
N LEU A 376 -1.46 -6.26 -17.71
CA LEU A 376 -2.70 -6.45 -16.95
C LEU A 376 -2.76 -5.59 -15.69
N GLY A 377 -1.64 -5.05 -15.23
CA GLY A 377 -1.57 -4.27 -14.00
C GLY A 377 -0.18 -4.21 -13.37
N PRO A 378 -0.08 -3.57 -12.19
CA PRO A 378 1.18 -3.43 -11.45
C PRO A 378 1.75 -4.79 -11.01
N THR A 379 3.05 -4.84 -10.70
CA THR A 379 3.77 -6.08 -10.36
C THR A 379 3.35 -6.73 -9.04
N ASP A 380 2.53 -6.07 -8.23
CA ASP A 380 2.15 -6.51 -6.88
C ASP A 380 0.71 -6.98 -6.76
N ARG A 381 -0.08 -6.86 -7.84
CA ARG A 381 -1.49 -7.27 -7.88
C ARG A 381 -1.58 -8.75 -8.26
N ALA A 382 -2.30 -9.56 -7.48
CA ALA A 382 -2.55 -10.95 -7.82
C ALA A 382 -3.47 -11.06 -9.05
N HIS A 383 -4.58 -10.32 -9.06
CA HIS A 383 -5.57 -10.31 -10.13
C HIS A 383 -5.16 -9.41 -11.32
N GLY A 384 -4.05 -9.76 -11.96
CA GLY A 384 -3.50 -9.07 -13.13
C GLY A 384 -2.24 -8.27 -12.80
N CYS A 385 -1.07 -8.87 -13.02
CA CYS A 385 0.24 -8.23 -12.91
C CYS A 385 1.06 -8.51 -14.17
N VAL A 386 1.41 -7.45 -14.91
CA VAL A 386 2.16 -7.55 -16.17
C VAL A 386 1.50 -8.55 -17.12
N ASP A 387 2.03 -9.76 -17.29
CA ASP A 387 1.56 -10.81 -18.19
C ASP A 387 0.93 -12.00 -17.45
N GLN A 388 0.63 -11.85 -16.15
CA GLN A 388 0.17 -12.93 -15.29
C GLN A 388 -1.11 -12.60 -14.54
N TRP A 389 -1.82 -13.66 -14.15
CA TRP A 389 -2.98 -13.60 -13.26
C TRP A 389 -2.90 -14.72 -12.22
N HIS A 390 -3.02 -14.39 -10.95
CA HIS A 390 -3.00 -15.34 -9.83
C HIS A 390 -4.40 -15.38 -9.24
N SER A 391 -4.97 -16.57 -9.10
CA SER A 391 -6.30 -16.77 -8.53
C SER A 391 -6.22 -17.58 -7.25
N GLY A 392 -6.95 -17.14 -6.23
CA GLY A 392 -7.14 -17.87 -4.98
C GLY A 392 -8.20 -18.98 -5.07
N THR A 393 -9.03 -18.99 -6.12
CA THR A 393 -10.24 -19.83 -6.19
C THR A 393 -10.23 -20.84 -7.34
N GLY A 394 -9.49 -20.58 -8.42
CA GLY A 394 -9.48 -21.41 -9.63
C GLY A 394 -10.61 -21.12 -10.62
N ASP A 395 -11.70 -20.47 -10.18
CA ASP A 395 -12.80 -20.00 -11.04
C ASP A 395 -12.78 -18.46 -11.11
N PHE A 396 -12.46 -17.91 -12.28
CA PHE A 396 -12.29 -16.45 -12.45
C PHE A 396 -12.35 -16.03 -13.93
N ARG A 397 -12.49 -14.71 -14.14
CA ARG A 397 -12.43 -14.07 -15.46
C ARG A 397 -11.25 -13.11 -15.52
N ALA A 398 -10.38 -13.28 -16.50
CA ALA A 398 -9.23 -12.41 -16.73
C ALA A 398 -9.44 -11.59 -18.03
N PRO A 399 -9.62 -10.25 -17.94
CA PRO A 399 -9.55 -9.39 -19.11
C PRO A 399 -8.19 -9.50 -19.80
N LEU A 400 -8.19 -9.58 -21.13
CA LEU A 400 -6.95 -9.74 -21.91
C LEU A 400 -7.08 -8.96 -23.23
N PRO A 401 -6.08 -8.17 -23.65
CA PRO A 401 -6.08 -7.55 -24.97
C PRO A 401 -6.25 -8.58 -26.08
N PRO A 402 -7.02 -8.30 -27.15
CA PRO A 402 -7.13 -9.20 -28.30
C PRO A 402 -5.77 -9.53 -28.90
N GLY A 403 -5.59 -10.79 -29.32
CA GLY A 403 -4.31 -11.28 -29.83
C GLY A 403 -4.17 -12.79 -29.70
N LYS A 404 -3.01 -13.31 -30.11
CA LYS A 404 -2.66 -14.73 -30.04
C LYS A 404 -1.70 -14.97 -28.87
N TYR A 405 -2.04 -15.96 -28.04
CA TYR A 405 -1.28 -16.26 -26.83
C TYR A 405 -1.11 -17.76 -26.65
N GLU A 406 0.03 -18.17 -26.10
CA GLU A 406 0.15 -19.43 -25.38
C GLU A 406 -0.19 -19.16 -23.90
N VAL A 407 -1.33 -19.69 -23.47
CA VAL A 407 -1.80 -19.59 -22.08
C VAL A 407 -1.28 -20.78 -21.29
N ILE A 408 -0.52 -20.50 -20.24
CA ILE A 408 0.02 -21.53 -19.35
C ILE A 408 -0.61 -21.39 -17.96
N VAL A 409 -1.22 -22.46 -17.45
CA VAL A 409 -1.83 -22.53 -16.12
C VAL A 409 -1.01 -23.47 -15.23
N THR A 410 -0.63 -23.00 -14.03
CA THR A 410 0.27 -23.70 -13.09
C THR A 410 -0.22 -23.61 -11.64
N ARG A 411 0.27 -24.52 -10.79
CA ARG A 411 0.12 -24.51 -9.34
C ARG A 411 1.42 -25.01 -8.67
N GLY A 412 2.41 -24.15 -8.54
CA GLY A 412 3.73 -24.53 -8.00
C GLY A 412 4.41 -25.68 -8.76
N ILE A 413 5.49 -26.22 -8.19
CA ILE A 413 6.36 -27.20 -8.86
C ILE A 413 5.93 -28.67 -8.68
N GLU A 414 4.99 -28.94 -7.78
CA GLU A 414 4.52 -30.31 -7.52
C GLU A 414 3.38 -30.74 -8.44
N TYR A 415 2.73 -29.79 -9.11
CA TYR A 415 1.58 -30.04 -9.97
C TYR A 415 1.99 -30.07 -11.44
N SER A 416 1.16 -30.72 -12.26
CA SER A 416 1.20 -30.55 -13.71
C SER A 416 0.89 -29.11 -14.10
N HIS A 417 1.16 -28.76 -15.36
CA HIS A 417 0.69 -27.51 -15.97
C HIS A 417 -0.25 -27.82 -17.14
N HIS A 418 -1.06 -26.83 -17.50
CA HIS A 418 -1.85 -26.82 -18.74
C HIS A 418 -1.28 -25.77 -19.68
N ALA A 419 -1.16 -26.07 -20.97
CA ALA A 419 -0.73 -25.13 -22.00
C ALA A 419 -1.70 -25.17 -23.17
N GLN A 420 -2.16 -24.01 -23.62
CA GLN A 420 -3.11 -23.90 -24.73
C GLN A 420 -2.88 -22.62 -25.53
N ASN A 421 -2.77 -22.77 -26.85
CA ASN A 421 -2.78 -21.62 -27.76
C ASN A 421 -4.22 -21.13 -27.96
N ILE A 422 -4.41 -19.81 -27.85
CA ILE A 422 -5.68 -19.14 -28.13
C ILE A 422 -5.48 -18.02 -29.15
N ASP A 423 -6.53 -17.74 -29.91
CA ASP A 423 -6.66 -16.56 -30.78
C ASP A 423 -7.87 -15.76 -30.30
N LEU A 424 -7.62 -14.76 -29.45
CA LEU A 424 -8.64 -13.98 -28.79
C LEU A 424 -9.04 -12.78 -29.65
N GLN A 425 -10.24 -12.82 -30.21
CA GLN A 425 -10.79 -11.74 -31.03
C GLN A 425 -11.35 -10.58 -30.18
N PRO A 426 -11.48 -9.36 -30.74
CA PRO A 426 -12.11 -8.24 -30.05
C PRO A 426 -13.51 -8.56 -29.51
N GLY A 427 -13.75 -8.28 -28.22
CA GLY A 427 -15.01 -8.54 -27.53
C GLY A 427 -15.37 -10.03 -27.34
N GLN A 428 -14.46 -10.95 -27.71
CA GLN A 428 -14.66 -12.38 -27.53
C GLN A 428 -14.37 -12.78 -26.08
N GLU A 429 -15.10 -13.78 -25.61
CA GLU A 429 -14.73 -14.53 -24.42
C GLU A 429 -14.38 -15.97 -24.80
N ILE A 430 -13.24 -16.46 -24.31
CA ILE A 430 -12.80 -17.85 -24.45
C ILE A 430 -12.87 -18.51 -23.08
N THR A 431 -13.30 -19.76 -23.01
CA THR A 431 -13.30 -20.53 -21.75
C THR A 431 -12.18 -21.58 -21.78
N ILE A 432 -11.39 -21.63 -20.72
CA ILE A 432 -10.36 -22.64 -20.47
C ILE A 432 -10.74 -23.41 -19.20
N GLU A 433 -11.17 -24.65 -19.37
CA GLU A 433 -11.42 -25.60 -18.28
C GLU A 433 -10.26 -26.59 -18.23
N THR A 434 -9.62 -26.75 -17.07
CA THR A 434 -8.49 -27.66 -16.95
C THR A 434 -8.36 -28.26 -15.55
N THR A 435 -7.65 -29.38 -15.47
CA THR A 435 -7.36 -30.10 -14.23
C THR A 435 -5.85 -30.16 -14.02
N LEU A 436 -5.37 -29.65 -12.90
CA LEU A 436 -3.96 -29.76 -12.51
C LEU A 436 -3.78 -30.94 -11.54
N LYS A 437 -2.94 -31.90 -11.92
CA LYS A 437 -2.66 -33.11 -11.15
C LYS A 437 -1.46 -32.89 -10.25
N ARG A 438 -1.50 -33.36 -9.00
CA ARG A 438 -0.30 -33.34 -8.13
C ARG A 438 0.60 -34.52 -8.52
N LEU A 439 1.65 -34.24 -9.29
CA LEU A 439 2.57 -35.23 -9.84
C LEU A 439 3.67 -35.64 -8.85
N VAL A 440 4.06 -34.72 -7.96
CA VAL A 440 5.03 -34.99 -6.90
C VAL A 440 4.27 -35.07 -5.59
N GLN A 441 4.25 -36.24 -4.98
CA GLN A 441 3.63 -36.46 -3.68
C GLN A 441 4.70 -36.33 -2.60
N THR A 442 4.46 -35.48 -1.60
CA THR A 442 5.39 -35.16 -0.52
C THR A 442 4.80 -35.55 0.86
N PRO A 443 4.37 -36.81 1.06
CA PRO A 443 3.73 -37.22 2.31
C PRO A 443 4.68 -37.03 3.50
N GLY A 444 4.19 -36.40 4.56
CA GLY A 444 4.98 -36.09 5.74
C GLY A 444 5.95 -34.92 5.56
N TRP A 445 5.81 -34.13 4.49
CA TRP A 445 6.55 -32.90 4.24
C TRP A 445 5.58 -31.79 3.83
N ILE A 446 5.96 -30.54 4.10
CA ILE A 446 5.24 -29.37 3.60
C ILE A 446 6.19 -28.45 2.84
N SER A 447 5.66 -27.79 1.82
CA SER A 447 6.32 -26.74 1.05
C SER A 447 6.17 -25.39 1.78
N ALA A 448 7.27 -24.84 2.29
CA ALA A 448 7.28 -23.61 3.08
C ALA A 448 8.14 -22.50 2.47
N ASP A 449 7.75 -21.25 2.69
CA ASP A 449 8.57 -20.07 2.41
C ASP A 449 8.59 -19.17 3.65
N TYR A 450 9.79 -19.00 4.22
CA TYR A 450 9.99 -18.40 5.53
C TYR A 450 10.33 -16.91 5.50
N HIS A 451 10.27 -16.26 4.33
CA HIS A 451 10.58 -14.83 4.21
C HIS A 451 9.76 -14.15 3.10
N ASN A 452 8.70 -13.46 3.50
CA ASN A 452 7.77 -12.79 2.61
C ASN A 452 7.26 -11.48 3.22
N HIS A 453 7.14 -10.45 2.38
CA HIS A 453 6.67 -9.14 2.80
C HIS A 453 5.35 -8.78 2.12
N SER A 454 4.56 -7.99 2.81
CA SER A 454 3.46 -7.24 2.22
C SER A 454 3.51 -5.78 2.68
N THR A 455 2.49 -5.01 2.35
CA THR A 455 2.41 -3.58 2.62
C THR A 455 2.71 -3.16 4.07
N PRO A 456 2.39 -3.92 5.15
CA PRO A 456 2.68 -3.49 6.52
C PRO A 456 4.19 -3.39 6.83
N SER A 457 5.06 -3.97 5.99
CA SER A 457 6.51 -3.76 6.06
C SER A 457 6.94 -2.31 5.81
N GLY A 458 6.19 -1.56 4.99
CA GLY A 458 6.39 -0.14 4.73
C GLY A 458 7.38 0.24 3.63
N ASP A 459 8.29 -0.65 3.24
CA ASP A 459 9.13 -0.55 2.03
C ASP A 459 8.60 -1.42 0.88
N ASN A 460 7.57 -2.22 1.16
CA ASN A 460 6.83 -3.03 0.22
C ASN A 460 5.44 -2.42 0.00
N THR A 461 4.91 -2.54 -1.22
CA THR A 461 3.60 -2.01 -1.61
C THR A 461 2.68 -3.10 -2.17
N CYS A 462 2.99 -4.37 -1.97
CA CYS A 462 2.14 -5.51 -2.29
C CYS A 462 1.05 -5.66 -1.25
N GLY A 463 -0.22 -5.69 -1.67
CA GLY A 463 -1.33 -5.90 -0.75
C GLY A 463 -1.18 -7.25 -0.03
N THR A 464 -1.58 -7.30 1.25
CA THR A 464 -1.56 -8.54 2.03
C THR A 464 -2.37 -9.64 1.34
N ASP A 465 -3.55 -9.30 0.83
CA ASP A 465 -4.40 -10.26 0.11
C ASP A 465 -3.71 -10.76 -1.17
N ASP A 466 -3.06 -9.89 -1.93
CA ASP A 466 -2.32 -10.25 -3.14
C ASP A 466 -1.15 -11.20 -2.85
N ARG A 467 -0.38 -10.93 -1.79
CA ARG A 467 0.72 -11.79 -1.33
C ARG A 467 0.22 -13.19 -0.99
N LEU A 468 -0.89 -13.31 -0.27
CA LEU A 468 -1.44 -14.60 0.16
C LEU A 468 -2.01 -15.40 -1.02
N ILE A 469 -2.69 -14.74 -1.97
CA ILE A 469 -3.14 -15.38 -3.21
C ILE A 469 -1.93 -15.90 -3.99
N ASN A 470 -0.88 -15.10 -4.12
CA ASN A 470 0.34 -15.49 -4.82
C ASN A 470 1.01 -16.71 -4.16
N LEU A 471 1.18 -16.73 -2.84
CA LEU A 471 1.73 -17.89 -2.11
C LEU A 471 0.89 -19.15 -2.33
N ALA A 472 -0.44 -19.04 -2.25
CA ALA A 472 -1.33 -20.18 -2.46
C ALA A 472 -1.32 -20.69 -3.91
N ALA A 473 -1.23 -19.79 -4.90
CA ALA A 473 -1.11 -20.12 -6.31
C ALA A 473 0.21 -20.85 -6.63
N GLU A 474 1.29 -20.54 -5.91
CA GLU A 474 2.60 -21.19 -6.04
C GLU A 474 2.73 -22.48 -5.21
N HIS A 475 1.65 -22.94 -4.56
CA HIS A 475 1.65 -24.09 -3.66
C HIS A 475 2.69 -23.95 -2.52
N ILE A 476 2.69 -22.80 -1.86
CA ILE A 476 3.26 -22.67 -0.52
C ILE A 476 2.18 -23.02 0.50
N GLU A 477 2.46 -24.01 1.35
CA GLU A 477 1.54 -24.54 2.35
C GLU A 477 1.71 -23.84 3.70
N PHE A 478 2.89 -23.28 3.97
CA PHE A 478 3.18 -22.53 5.18
C PHE A 478 4.09 -21.32 4.92
N ALA A 479 3.71 -20.16 5.44
CA ALA A 479 4.54 -18.98 5.50
C ALA A 479 4.28 -18.20 6.80
N PRO A 480 5.29 -17.94 7.64
CA PRO A 480 5.13 -17.02 8.77
C PRO A 480 4.96 -15.58 8.26
N THR A 481 4.39 -14.71 9.09
CA THR A 481 4.44 -13.27 8.78
C THR A 481 5.84 -12.76 9.11
N THR A 482 6.44 -12.00 8.20
CA THR A 482 7.80 -11.48 8.36
C THR A 482 7.86 -10.00 7.99
N GLU A 483 6.84 -9.24 8.37
CA GLU A 483 6.80 -7.81 8.07
C GLU A 483 7.97 -7.07 8.74
N HIS A 484 8.53 -6.09 8.03
CA HIS A 484 9.69 -5.34 8.50
C HIS A 484 9.39 -4.55 9.77
N ASN A 485 10.08 -4.90 10.85
CA ASN A 485 9.97 -4.28 12.17
C ASN A 485 8.52 -4.14 12.64
N ARG A 486 7.61 -5.01 12.23
CA ARG A 486 6.20 -4.92 12.59
C ARG A 486 5.61 -6.30 12.87
N LEU A 487 4.88 -6.43 13.97
CA LEU A 487 4.08 -7.61 14.22
C LEU A 487 2.72 -7.48 13.56
N TYR A 488 2.39 -8.43 12.68
CA TYR A 488 1.14 -8.44 11.93
C TYR A 488 0.61 -9.87 11.75
N ASP A 489 -0.72 -10.04 11.72
CA ASP A 489 -1.37 -11.35 11.61
C ASP A 489 -2.05 -11.50 10.23
N TRP A 490 -1.60 -12.47 9.43
CA TRP A 490 -2.19 -12.80 8.14
C TRP A 490 -3.38 -13.77 8.25
N ALA A 491 -3.62 -14.43 9.39
CA ALA A 491 -4.69 -15.42 9.52
C ALA A 491 -6.10 -14.86 9.19
N PRO A 492 -6.47 -13.63 9.59
CA PRO A 492 -7.74 -13.02 9.18
C PRO A 492 -7.89 -12.91 7.66
N HIS A 493 -6.81 -12.56 6.95
CA HIS A 493 -6.80 -12.42 5.50
C HIS A 493 -6.89 -13.79 4.79
N ILE A 494 -6.15 -14.79 5.28
CA ILE A 494 -6.24 -16.17 4.77
C ILE A 494 -7.68 -16.70 4.88
N ASN A 495 -8.36 -16.44 6.01
CA ASN A 495 -9.74 -16.85 6.21
C ASN A 495 -10.71 -16.08 5.30
N LYS A 496 -10.55 -14.75 5.19
CA LYS A 496 -11.34 -13.89 4.28
C LYS A 496 -11.27 -14.38 2.83
N LEU A 497 -10.10 -14.81 2.38
CA LEU A 497 -9.85 -15.29 1.02
C LEU A 497 -10.25 -16.76 0.81
N GLY A 498 -10.64 -17.49 1.85
CA GLY A 498 -10.94 -18.92 1.76
C GLY A 498 -9.70 -19.81 1.56
N LEU A 499 -8.51 -19.28 1.83
CA LEU A 499 -7.22 -19.96 1.58
C LEU A 499 -6.77 -20.87 2.73
N ALA A 500 -7.51 -20.93 3.84
CA ALA A 500 -7.18 -21.75 5.00
C ALA A 500 -6.92 -23.24 4.70
N PRO A 501 -7.54 -23.88 3.68
CA PRO A 501 -7.19 -25.24 3.27
C PRO A 501 -5.83 -25.36 2.57
N PHE A 502 -5.28 -24.27 2.03
CA PHE A 502 -4.09 -24.28 1.17
C PHE A 502 -2.86 -23.61 1.80
N LEU A 503 -3.04 -22.67 2.71
CA LEU A 503 -1.97 -21.87 3.31
C LEU A 503 -2.19 -21.71 4.81
N LYS A 504 -1.14 -22.02 5.58
CA LYS A 504 -1.05 -21.77 7.02
C LYS A 504 -0.01 -20.69 7.32
N THR A 505 -0.20 -20.02 8.44
CA THR A 505 0.70 -18.97 8.89
C THR A 505 0.81 -18.98 10.40
N VAL A 506 1.85 -18.33 10.91
CA VAL A 506 1.98 -17.94 12.30
C VAL A 506 2.57 -16.53 12.34
N PRO A 507 2.12 -15.66 13.26
CA PRO A 507 2.68 -14.32 13.32
C PRO A 507 4.17 -14.34 13.68
N GLY A 508 4.92 -13.45 13.05
CA GLY A 508 6.33 -13.22 13.26
C GLY A 508 6.71 -11.79 12.88
N MET A 509 7.99 -11.58 12.60
CA MET A 509 8.51 -10.35 11.98
C MET A 509 9.82 -10.66 11.25
N GLU A 510 10.22 -9.75 10.36
CA GLU A 510 11.64 -9.51 10.09
C GLU A 510 12.11 -8.32 10.93
N LEU A 511 13.04 -8.52 11.85
CA LEU A 511 13.70 -7.45 12.58
C LEU A 511 14.85 -6.88 11.73
N THR A 512 14.75 -5.61 11.35
CA THR A 512 15.54 -4.98 10.27
C THR A 512 16.25 -3.71 10.73
N GLY A 513 17.49 -3.55 10.25
CA GLY A 513 18.28 -2.35 10.47
C GLY A 513 19.45 -2.26 9.50
N ARG A 514 20.51 -1.54 9.87
CA ARG A 514 21.65 -1.30 8.95
C ARG A 514 22.61 -2.49 8.76
N GLY A 515 22.38 -3.58 9.47
CA GLY A 515 23.25 -4.75 9.50
C GLY A 515 22.44 -6.03 9.31
N ALA A 516 22.71 -7.06 10.10
CA ALA A 516 21.99 -8.33 10.05
C ALA A 516 20.47 -8.17 10.28
N HIS A 517 19.69 -8.89 9.47
CA HIS A 517 18.23 -9.00 9.61
C HIS A 517 17.83 -10.38 10.15
N PHE A 518 16.70 -10.46 10.83
CA PHE A 518 16.27 -11.69 11.50
C PHE A 518 14.80 -11.94 11.32
N ASN A 519 14.41 -13.12 10.82
CA ASN A 519 13.05 -13.57 11.06
C ASN A 519 12.92 -14.25 12.40
N CYS A 520 11.78 -14.01 13.05
CA CYS A 520 11.44 -14.61 14.33
C CYS A 520 9.94 -14.89 14.41
N PHE A 521 9.58 -16.11 14.83
CA PHE A 521 8.20 -16.56 15.05
C PHE A 521 8.20 -17.74 16.04
N PRO A 522 7.10 -18.05 16.76
CA PRO A 522 5.80 -17.37 16.76
C PRO A 522 5.73 -16.17 17.71
N LEU A 523 5.34 -14.98 17.23
CA LEU A 523 5.17 -13.77 18.03
C LEU A 523 3.68 -13.44 18.23
N LYS A 524 3.38 -12.50 19.14
CA LYS A 524 2.00 -12.07 19.44
C LYS A 524 1.82 -10.60 19.05
N PRO A 525 1.10 -10.29 17.97
CA PRO A 525 0.83 -8.90 17.58
C PRO A 525 0.07 -8.11 18.65
N GLU A 526 0.49 -6.87 18.88
CA GLU A 526 -0.15 -5.89 19.75
C GLU A 526 -0.52 -4.64 18.92
N PRO A 527 -1.62 -4.68 18.14
CA PRO A 527 -1.93 -3.66 17.13
C PRO A 527 -2.14 -2.25 17.70
N THR A 528 -2.37 -2.12 19.01
CA THR A 528 -2.54 -0.83 19.69
C THR A 528 -1.22 -0.15 20.06
N LYS A 529 -0.06 -0.73 19.71
CA LYS A 529 1.28 -0.24 20.02
C LYS A 529 2.06 0.04 18.73
N GLN A 530 3.04 0.94 18.81
CA GLN A 530 4.00 1.17 17.73
C GLN A 530 4.53 -0.16 17.21
N ASP A 531 4.58 -0.30 15.88
CA ASP A 531 5.13 -1.47 15.20
C ASP A 531 4.45 -2.80 15.59
N GLY A 532 3.20 -2.76 16.06
CA GLY A 532 2.50 -3.93 16.58
C GLY A 532 3.16 -4.53 17.82
N GLY A 533 4.04 -3.80 18.52
CA GLY A 533 4.80 -4.31 19.67
C GLY A 533 6.15 -4.95 19.33
N ALA A 534 6.70 -4.68 18.15
CA ALA A 534 8.04 -5.14 17.79
C ALA A 534 9.14 -4.51 18.68
N PRO A 535 10.26 -5.23 18.95
CA PRO A 535 11.43 -4.65 19.57
C PRO A 535 12.20 -3.73 18.62
N VAL A 536 13.10 -2.91 19.17
CA VAL A 536 13.99 -2.06 18.38
C VAL A 536 15.29 -2.79 18.05
N TRP A 537 15.61 -2.85 16.76
CA TRP A 537 16.84 -3.44 16.24
C TRP A 537 18.12 -2.83 16.84
N LYS A 538 19.17 -3.65 17.01
CA LYS A 538 20.51 -3.26 17.50
C LYS A 538 21.59 -3.59 16.49
N LYS A 539 22.65 -2.77 16.46
CA LYS A 539 23.80 -2.98 15.55
C LYS A 539 24.54 -4.28 15.80
N ASP A 540 24.70 -4.68 17.07
CA ASP A 540 25.28 -5.97 17.40
C ASP A 540 24.22 -7.07 17.20
N PRO A 541 24.40 -7.99 16.24
CA PRO A 541 23.42 -9.01 15.90
C PRO A 541 23.13 -9.99 17.06
N ARG A 542 24.08 -10.17 17.98
CA ARG A 542 23.90 -11.07 19.13
C ARG A 542 22.83 -10.54 20.08
N LEU A 543 22.76 -9.21 20.24
CA LEU A 543 21.74 -8.58 21.07
C LEU A 543 20.33 -8.77 20.47
N ASN A 544 20.21 -8.77 19.15
CA ASN A 544 18.93 -9.06 18.48
C ASN A 544 18.52 -10.51 18.72
N ALA A 545 19.42 -11.48 18.50
CA ALA A 545 19.12 -12.90 18.73
C ALA A 545 18.70 -13.17 20.20
N ILE A 546 19.41 -12.60 21.17
CA ILE A 546 19.07 -12.72 22.60
C ILE A 546 17.73 -12.04 22.90
N THR A 547 17.49 -10.85 22.36
CA THR A 547 16.23 -10.11 22.55
C THR A 547 15.06 -10.90 21.99
N LEU A 548 15.16 -11.34 20.73
CA LEU A 548 14.11 -12.10 20.04
C LEU A 548 13.81 -13.43 20.72
N ARG A 549 14.83 -14.12 21.27
CA ARG A 549 14.64 -15.37 22.02
C ARG A 549 13.77 -15.20 23.26
N ASN A 550 13.86 -14.04 23.91
CA ASN A 550 13.17 -13.74 25.17
C ASN A 550 11.99 -12.77 25.00
N TRP A 551 11.71 -12.31 23.77
CA TRP A 551 10.69 -11.30 23.52
C TRP A 551 9.30 -11.87 23.79
N GLN A 552 8.47 -11.10 24.52
CA GLN A 552 7.13 -11.52 24.95
C GLN A 552 7.09 -12.76 25.86
N GLY A 553 8.22 -13.10 26.49
CA GLY A 553 8.36 -14.22 27.43
C GLY A 553 9.02 -15.45 26.78
N GLU A 554 9.21 -16.50 27.59
CA GLU A 554 9.75 -17.77 27.11
C GLU A 554 8.77 -18.44 26.14
N GLU A 555 9.29 -18.87 24.98
CA GLU A 555 8.55 -19.59 23.95
C GLU A 555 9.45 -20.74 23.46
N PRO A 556 9.17 -22.00 23.85
CA PRO A 556 10.00 -23.15 23.47
C PRO A 556 10.09 -23.38 21.95
N ASP A 557 9.04 -23.02 21.21
CA ASP A 557 8.97 -23.22 19.75
C ASP A 557 9.50 -22.00 18.98
N ARG A 558 10.10 -21.02 19.68
CA ARG A 558 10.70 -19.83 19.09
C ARG A 558 11.74 -20.23 18.06
N TRP A 559 11.53 -19.80 16.82
CA TRP A 559 12.48 -19.88 15.74
C TRP A 559 13.12 -18.51 15.50
N ILE A 560 14.43 -18.50 15.31
CA ILE A 560 15.21 -17.31 14.94
C ILE A 560 16.17 -17.71 13.84
N HIS A 561 16.03 -17.09 12.67
CA HIS A 561 17.01 -17.25 11.60
C HIS A 561 17.55 -15.92 11.12
N LEU A 562 18.72 -15.98 10.49
CA LEU A 562 19.40 -14.83 9.91
C LEU A 562 19.05 -14.69 8.42
N ASN A 563 18.51 -13.54 8.03
CA ASN A 563 18.09 -13.28 6.66
C ASN A 563 19.24 -12.75 5.82
N HIS A 564 19.26 -13.16 4.54
CA HIS A 564 20.19 -12.76 3.48
C HIS A 564 21.58 -12.30 3.97
N PRO A 565 22.27 -13.10 4.80
CA PRO A 565 23.38 -12.64 5.63
C PRO A 565 24.56 -12.06 4.86
N ASP A 566 25.20 -11.06 5.46
CA ASP A 566 26.54 -10.63 5.07
C ASP A 566 27.56 -11.56 5.72
N MET A 567 27.87 -12.65 5.02
CA MET A 567 28.71 -13.73 5.57
C MET A 567 30.09 -13.27 6.00
N ALA A 568 30.62 -12.21 5.38
CA ALA A 568 31.90 -11.64 5.77
C ALA A 568 31.77 -10.99 7.15
N GLU A 569 30.87 -10.04 7.30
CA GLU A 569 30.70 -9.33 8.57
C GLU A 569 30.22 -10.27 9.69
N ASN A 570 29.27 -11.14 9.40
CA ASN A 570 28.63 -11.92 10.45
C ASN A 570 29.53 -13.04 11.01
N PHE A 571 30.38 -13.65 10.17
CA PHE A 571 31.11 -14.88 10.54
C PHE A 571 32.62 -14.85 10.27
N VAL A 572 33.16 -13.80 9.64
CA VAL A 572 34.59 -13.74 9.26
C VAL A 572 35.30 -12.52 9.83
N ASP A 573 34.75 -11.32 9.66
CA ASP A 573 35.39 -10.02 9.94
C ASP A 573 34.33 -9.00 10.39
N TRP A 574 34.02 -8.93 11.69
CA TRP A 574 32.89 -8.13 12.19
C TRP A 574 33.10 -6.61 12.08
N ASN A 575 34.35 -6.16 12.06
CA ASN A 575 34.68 -4.73 12.00
C ASN A 575 35.02 -4.27 10.57
N ARG A 576 35.10 -5.21 9.61
CA ARG A 576 35.41 -5.00 8.20
C ARG A 576 36.78 -4.34 7.99
N ASP A 577 37.76 -4.63 8.84
CA ASP A 577 39.12 -4.10 8.72
C ASP A 577 40.00 -4.90 7.74
N GLY A 578 39.44 -5.97 7.16
CA GLY A 578 40.09 -6.86 6.21
C GLY A 578 40.87 -8.00 6.87
N ARG A 579 40.81 -8.14 8.20
CA ARG A 579 41.42 -9.25 8.93
C ARG A 579 40.34 -10.17 9.46
N ALA A 580 40.47 -11.46 9.13
CA ALA A 580 39.57 -12.46 9.68
C ALA A 580 39.78 -12.57 11.20
N ASP A 581 38.73 -12.29 11.95
CA ASP A 581 38.67 -12.38 13.41
C ASP A 581 37.53 -13.29 13.92
N GLY A 582 36.85 -13.96 12.98
CA GLY A 582 35.76 -14.89 13.27
C GLY A 582 34.38 -14.24 13.30
N GLY A 583 34.26 -12.98 12.86
CA GLY A 583 32.99 -12.27 12.86
C GLY A 583 32.48 -12.05 14.28
N TYR A 584 31.16 -12.11 14.46
CA TYR A 584 30.57 -11.98 15.80
C TYR A 584 30.73 -13.29 16.57
N ALA A 585 31.58 -13.28 17.60
CA ALA A 585 31.85 -14.47 18.42
C ALA A 585 30.57 -15.12 18.95
N TYR A 586 30.49 -16.46 18.80
CA TYR A 586 29.37 -17.33 19.20
C TYR A 586 28.04 -17.07 18.49
N PHE A 587 27.99 -16.17 17.52
CA PHE A 587 26.74 -15.75 16.90
C PHE A 587 26.01 -16.91 16.21
N GLY A 588 26.72 -17.77 15.49
CA GLY A 588 26.13 -18.95 14.85
C GLY A 588 25.43 -19.90 15.83
N GLY A 589 25.90 -20.01 17.07
CA GLY A 589 25.26 -20.83 18.11
C GLY A 589 23.99 -20.22 18.71
N MET A 590 23.61 -18.99 18.30
CA MET A 590 22.38 -18.32 18.74
C MET A 590 21.24 -18.45 17.74
N LEU A 591 21.52 -18.98 16.54
CA LEU A 591 20.61 -19.08 15.41
C LEU A 591 20.06 -20.49 15.29
N ASP A 592 18.79 -20.59 14.93
CA ASP A 592 18.19 -21.87 14.52
C ASP A 592 18.42 -22.10 13.02
N GLY A 593 18.41 -21.04 12.21
CA GLY A 593 18.67 -21.12 10.78
C GLY A 593 19.36 -19.90 10.16
N LEU A 594 19.68 -19.99 8.87
CA LEU A 594 20.09 -18.86 8.05
C LEU A 594 19.70 -19.07 6.59
N GLU A 595 19.47 -17.97 5.87
CA GLU A 595 19.23 -18.02 4.43
C GLU A 595 20.50 -18.36 3.67
N SER A 596 20.59 -19.62 3.24
CA SER A 596 21.65 -20.11 2.35
C SER A 596 21.31 -19.86 0.88
N GLN A 597 20.01 -19.81 0.54
CA GLN A 597 19.53 -19.52 -0.82
C GLN A 597 18.45 -18.43 -0.78
N ASN A 598 18.69 -17.37 -1.54
CA ASN A 598 17.73 -16.27 -1.70
C ASN A 598 18.00 -15.57 -3.04
N TYR A 599 16.98 -15.50 -3.92
CA TYR A 599 16.96 -14.89 -5.27
C TYR A 599 18.14 -15.18 -6.23
N SER A 600 19.12 -15.99 -5.84
CA SER A 600 20.40 -16.17 -6.51
C SER A 600 20.69 -17.63 -6.75
N ASN A 601 21.32 -17.94 -7.88
CA ASN A 601 21.69 -19.31 -8.22
C ASN A 601 22.55 -19.92 -7.12
N SER A 602 22.24 -21.15 -6.74
CA SER A 602 23.02 -21.84 -5.72
C SER A 602 24.46 -22.05 -6.20
N SER A 603 25.39 -21.83 -5.30
CA SER A 603 26.82 -22.05 -5.47
C SER A 603 27.34 -23.13 -4.51
N ILE A 604 26.47 -24.04 -4.05
CA ILE A 604 26.83 -25.11 -3.11
C ILE A 604 27.91 -26.06 -3.66
N LEU A 605 27.99 -26.21 -4.99
CA LEU A 605 29.01 -27.02 -5.67
C LEU A 605 30.20 -26.19 -6.18
N ALA A 606 30.36 -24.96 -5.71
CA ALA A 606 31.48 -24.13 -6.12
C ALA A 606 32.82 -24.73 -5.68
N ASN A 607 33.82 -24.62 -6.54
CA ASN A 607 35.18 -25.15 -6.28
C ASN A 607 36.02 -24.24 -5.36
N ALA A 608 35.48 -23.11 -4.90
CA ALA A 608 36.14 -22.14 -4.06
C ALA A 608 35.16 -21.54 -3.03
N PRO A 609 35.61 -21.10 -1.85
CA PRO A 609 34.75 -20.56 -0.80
C PRO A 609 34.26 -19.13 -1.06
N TYR A 610 34.75 -18.49 -2.12
CA TYR A 610 34.42 -17.14 -2.51
C TYR A 610 34.49 -16.99 -4.03
N SER A 611 33.86 -15.93 -4.53
CA SER A 611 34.06 -15.40 -5.88
C SER A 611 34.69 -14.01 -5.82
N ILE A 612 35.27 -13.57 -6.94
CA ILE A 612 35.75 -12.20 -7.09
C ILE A 612 34.74 -11.45 -7.95
N GLY A 613 34.11 -10.43 -7.39
CA GLY A 613 33.14 -9.59 -8.09
C GLY A 613 33.53 -8.12 -8.04
N LYS A 614 32.73 -7.29 -8.71
CA LYS A 614 32.89 -5.83 -8.65
C LYS A 614 32.68 -5.36 -7.21
N ALA A 615 33.53 -4.45 -6.74
CA ALA A 615 33.35 -3.86 -5.41
C ALA A 615 32.01 -3.14 -5.29
N ARG A 616 31.37 -3.15 -4.10
CA ARG A 616 30.12 -2.41 -3.84
C ARG A 616 30.24 -0.91 -4.12
N THR A 617 31.45 -0.34 -4.01
CA THR A 617 31.75 1.07 -4.33
C THR A 617 31.91 1.33 -5.83
N GLY A 618 31.91 0.29 -6.66
CA GLY A 618 32.10 0.35 -8.10
C GLY A 618 33.55 0.47 -8.57
N LEU A 619 34.50 0.72 -7.66
CA LEU A 619 35.94 0.81 -7.95
C LEU A 619 36.66 -0.45 -7.45
N GLY A 620 37.27 -1.19 -8.38
CA GLY A 620 38.04 -2.39 -8.07
C GLY A 620 37.19 -3.65 -7.90
N SER A 621 37.81 -4.67 -7.30
CA SER A 621 37.18 -5.97 -7.05
C SER A 621 37.05 -6.22 -5.55
N GLN A 622 36.07 -7.01 -5.15
CA GLN A 622 35.89 -7.48 -3.78
C GLN A 622 35.74 -9.00 -3.74
N VAL A 623 36.11 -9.59 -2.62
CA VAL A 623 35.84 -10.99 -2.30
C VAL A 623 34.38 -11.11 -1.86
N ASN A 624 33.61 -11.96 -2.54
CA ASN A 624 32.25 -12.30 -2.17
C ASN A 624 32.24 -13.74 -1.65
N TYR A 625 32.09 -13.92 -0.35
CA TYR A 625 31.97 -15.26 0.24
C TYR A 625 30.69 -15.95 -0.24
N ILE A 626 30.81 -17.25 -0.51
CA ILE A 626 29.67 -18.08 -0.90
C ILE A 626 28.90 -18.45 0.37
N ARG A 627 27.61 -18.08 0.42
CA ARG A 627 26.74 -18.31 1.59
C ARG A 627 26.71 -19.77 2.00
N GLU A 628 26.53 -20.66 1.03
CA GLU A 628 26.48 -22.10 1.27
C GLU A 628 27.80 -22.66 1.82
N PHE A 629 28.95 -22.14 1.37
CA PHE A 629 30.23 -22.60 1.87
C PHE A 629 30.40 -22.27 3.35
N ILE A 630 30.11 -21.02 3.75
CA ILE A 630 30.25 -20.60 5.15
C ILE A 630 29.22 -21.33 6.02
N TRP A 631 27.99 -21.53 5.54
CA TRP A 631 27.00 -22.38 6.22
C TRP A 631 27.54 -23.80 6.50
N LEU A 632 28.12 -24.46 5.49
CA LEU A 632 28.76 -25.77 5.69
C LEU A 632 29.92 -25.72 6.71
N GLN A 633 30.65 -24.60 6.81
CA GLN A 633 31.67 -24.43 7.84
C GLN A 633 31.09 -24.27 9.24
N LEU A 634 29.91 -23.66 9.40
CA LEU A 634 29.22 -23.62 10.69
C LEU A 634 28.83 -25.04 11.13
N LEU A 635 28.34 -25.87 10.19
CA LEU A 635 28.06 -27.29 10.46
C LEU A 635 29.33 -28.07 10.83
N ASN A 636 30.44 -27.86 10.13
CA ASN A 636 31.73 -28.49 10.45
C ASN A 636 32.25 -28.09 11.84
N GLN A 637 31.86 -26.92 12.35
CA GLN A 637 32.16 -26.46 13.71
C GLN A 637 31.22 -27.05 14.77
N GLY A 638 30.28 -27.91 14.38
CA GLY A 638 29.31 -28.56 15.28
C GLY A 638 28.08 -27.70 15.59
N MET A 639 27.87 -26.59 14.87
CA MET A 639 26.67 -25.77 15.04
C MET A 639 25.48 -26.40 14.28
N THR A 640 24.29 -26.33 14.87
CA THR A 640 23.05 -26.85 14.29
C THR A 640 22.21 -25.74 13.66
N VAL A 641 22.77 -25.06 12.65
CA VAL A 641 22.09 -23.97 11.93
C VAL A 641 21.53 -24.52 10.63
N TRP A 642 20.20 -24.50 10.48
CA TRP A 642 19.52 -24.97 9.28
C TRP A 642 19.69 -23.98 8.12
N GLY A 643 20.06 -24.47 6.94
CA GLY A 643 20.03 -23.69 5.71
C GLY A 643 18.61 -23.64 5.15
N ILE A 644 18.11 -22.44 4.89
CA ILE A 644 16.77 -22.23 4.30
C ILE A 644 16.85 -21.55 2.93
N GLY A 645 15.92 -21.94 2.06
CA GLY A 645 15.64 -21.29 0.78
C GLY A 645 14.37 -20.47 0.85
N VAL A 646 14.45 -19.18 0.51
CA VAL A 646 13.34 -18.23 0.61
C VAL A 646 13.32 -17.23 -0.55
N ALA A 647 12.20 -16.53 -0.73
CA ALA A 647 12.04 -15.56 -1.82
C ALA A 647 12.36 -14.10 -1.44
N ASP A 648 12.20 -13.70 -0.17
CA ASP A 648 12.26 -12.29 0.26
C ASP A 648 11.37 -11.40 -0.63
N ALA A 649 10.12 -11.84 -0.74
CA ALA A 649 9.25 -11.37 -1.79
C ALA A 649 8.70 -9.95 -1.52
N HIS A 650 8.98 -9.05 -2.46
CA HIS A 650 8.50 -7.65 -2.46
C HIS A 650 7.46 -7.35 -3.55
N HIS A 651 7.33 -8.26 -4.53
CA HIS A 651 6.35 -8.20 -5.60
C HIS A 651 5.68 -9.56 -5.77
N VAL A 652 4.55 -9.60 -6.48
CA VAL A 652 3.94 -10.86 -6.94
C VAL A 652 4.69 -11.35 -8.19
N HIS A 653 5.04 -10.43 -9.08
CA HIS A 653 5.77 -10.69 -10.31
C HIS A 653 7.27 -10.42 -10.15
N GLY A 654 8.13 -11.35 -10.59
CA GLY A 654 9.58 -11.14 -10.78
C GLY A 654 10.50 -11.54 -9.62
N ASN A 655 10.00 -11.66 -8.38
CA ASN A 655 10.82 -12.00 -7.20
C ASN A 655 11.07 -13.50 -7.00
N GLY A 656 10.54 -14.36 -7.87
CA GLY A 656 10.70 -15.81 -7.73
C GLY A 656 9.95 -16.40 -6.52
N VAL A 657 8.84 -15.78 -6.13
CA VAL A 657 7.94 -16.31 -5.09
C VAL A 657 7.53 -17.73 -5.46
N GLY A 658 7.65 -18.65 -4.50
CA GLY A 658 7.42 -20.06 -4.74
C GLY A 658 8.56 -20.79 -5.46
N SER A 659 9.47 -20.13 -6.18
CA SER A 659 10.63 -20.80 -6.78
C SER A 659 11.64 -21.22 -5.72
N TRP A 660 11.90 -20.34 -4.75
CA TRP A 660 12.72 -20.64 -3.58
C TRP A 660 11.81 -21.08 -2.44
N ARG A 661 12.01 -22.31 -1.94
CA ARG A 661 11.19 -22.90 -0.88
C ARG A 661 12.00 -23.90 -0.09
N THR A 662 11.55 -24.17 1.13
CA THR A 662 12.12 -25.17 2.02
C THR A 662 11.07 -26.25 2.28
N TYR A 663 11.44 -27.52 2.04
CA TYR A 663 10.61 -28.65 2.45
C TYR A 663 10.95 -29.04 3.88
N VAL A 664 9.96 -29.03 4.77
CA VAL A 664 10.15 -29.42 6.17
C VAL A 664 9.27 -30.61 6.53
N PRO A 665 9.74 -31.55 7.38
CA PRO A 665 8.91 -32.65 7.83
C PRO A 665 7.68 -32.14 8.58
N SER A 666 6.52 -32.74 8.32
CA SER A 666 5.28 -32.45 9.01
C SER A 666 4.53 -33.75 9.29
N GLN A 667 3.76 -33.79 10.39
CA GLN A 667 2.87 -34.92 10.70
C GLN A 667 1.46 -34.74 10.12
N THR A 668 1.20 -33.60 9.48
CA THR A 668 -0.09 -33.22 8.88
C THR A 668 -0.33 -33.86 7.53
#